data_AF-A0A5N4AXB7-F1
#
_entry.id   AF-A0A5N4AXB7-F1
#
_cell.length_a   1.000
_cell.length_b   1.000
_cell.length_c   1.000
_cell.angle_alpha   90.00
_cell.angle_beta   90.00
_cell.angle_gamma   90.00
#
_symmetry.space_group_name_H-M   'P 1'
#
loop_
_entity.id
_entity.type
_entity.pdbx_description
1 polymer ?
#
loop_
_entity_poly.entity_id
_entity_poly.type
_entity_poly.pdbx_seq_one_letter_code
_entity_poly.pdbx_strand_id
1 'polypeptide(L)'
;MKNEELRLQTWFVPDEYWQSLEVAHKLAFNYGYLTWEWVLGIRSYAQPLIIYFMYKILQFCHLDYPLLLIYLPRILQSVLSAYADYCFYKWCERRKWAVFSISTAWFWFYAGSRTLINTLETALTVIALSKFPWSRKSYSDTSFLWIVASLCVMRPTAVIHWFPLCVYYLIISEEKLLSIIFRKFIPIGSITLGTSIVLDSYAHGTFIITSYEFLKANVFSNIGEWYGVHPWYWYLSSGLPAVLGVQMIPFVIITLNILKHRREHQHDLALLGCIVFTLFVYSCLEHKEFRFILPLLPIVLKITSSHMARWSYKASPVLIWLVSIVIFAGNMLPAVYFSIIHQRGSLDVMVPLRSIAEKNPHGTRFLFLMPCHSTPLYSFLHVNVTTRFLTCEPNFQHEKNYVDEADDFYSSPSLWLRRAYPKDEPLPTHIITFDTVSVYISDILRRYKLMKRIFHTYSPSGRIGKYIYIYQLIFVHENVIVNEQCNSGFHPSDNLIISTTRLRNYTSTATARTNSKRDGVPIAHIEAPIIKLWKRFQLYFLSNNSLLSTSCQNATNKFQKGLKRNEYWAFKMLDATAKLPSGILSGNVNQFGDYDGCLSVVEAQYCLAELNLDSVWSEHYVQYKNLAHSYYPFKGTFEDPQHRVPDFTTIKWGICIPSECTAKELEVSLKTEFGIKAKVRENMCRRANQGSRPLSFGDYVARAFFMTLLLVVIVSTLLANNQEILSNNEGKFMRILFSFALQSNWKRLKHISNGDETINVNNNNNNCTKYAKKEDGEIKAVHGIRAISAIALLMCHKSLALMYNPYINRTATIEVFSQQWTVIGRTAIVYTDCFMLISGLLTTHSVLKDLQLHGSLRFLDRLRNRIFRLLPNIVTLILFCTYILPRTNSGPLWPMVVEHHSELCKQHMWKNFLFIHNYFGFENMCLTHTHQVGIDMQLFVFSYILALCCYNRKWGFFVTGVIWTSSAILRYVATVKYGLSHMIYFGIPIQKMFDTANMSYILPTHRATIYTTGIFMAYTLKYNFNLSKAQVIFGWSIAVISMLLAVMGPFQMIDKEYVYNSRHAALFGVVSPMLCGVCLSWVIYAANNGYAGWIGDFLHWKGFRYFTKISYSFYLIQFPVFFYNVGIQKAASEFTSHELLHFTETTATILISIALTVCVEMPFQNIEKIIFHSRSSKDKKPPSAHK
;
A
#
# COMPACT_ATOMS: atom_id res chain seq x y z
N MET A 1 4.58 29.52 -23.62
CA MET A 1 5.55 28.52 -24.12
C MET A 1 6.66 29.26 -24.87
N LYS A 2 7.82 29.47 -24.24
CA LYS A 2 9.04 30.03 -24.85
C LYS A 2 10.22 29.18 -24.33
N ASN A 3 10.82 28.39 -25.23
CA ASN A 3 12.14 27.75 -25.19
C ASN A 3 12.74 27.31 -23.83
N GLU A 4 12.17 26.29 -23.18
CA GLU A 4 12.75 25.64 -21.98
C GLU A 4 12.79 24.09 -22.09
N GLU A 5 13.22 23.53 -23.22
CA GLU A 5 13.33 22.07 -23.36
C GLU A 5 14.70 21.55 -22.89
N LEU A 6 14.67 20.62 -21.92
CA LEU A 6 15.78 19.91 -21.24
C LEU A 6 16.77 20.77 -20.41
N ARG A 7 16.29 21.39 -19.32
CA ARG A 7 17.16 21.91 -18.24
C ARG A 7 16.84 21.21 -16.91
N LEU A 8 17.86 21.01 -16.07
CA LEU A 8 17.69 20.58 -14.68
C LEU A 8 17.11 21.76 -13.87
N GLN A 9 15.83 21.68 -13.52
CA GLN A 9 15.06 22.77 -12.91
C GLN A 9 14.67 22.50 -11.46
N THR A 10 15.08 21.36 -10.90
CA THR A 10 14.59 20.87 -9.61
C THR A 10 15.62 20.94 -8.49
N TRP A 11 15.13 21.11 -7.27
CA TRP A 11 15.92 20.99 -6.04
C TRP A 11 16.11 19.51 -5.66
N PHE A 12 17.22 19.16 -4.98
CA PHE A 12 17.49 17.79 -4.53
C PHE A 12 17.81 17.70 -3.04
N VAL A 13 18.91 18.33 -2.60
CA VAL A 13 19.36 18.30 -1.21
C VAL A 13 20.00 19.65 -0.82
N PRO A 14 19.95 20.05 0.47
CA PRO A 14 20.58 21.28 0.96
C PRO A 14 22.05 21.43 0.54
N ASP A 15 22.82 20.37 0.66
CA ASP A 15 24.26 20.31 0.41
C ASP A 15 24.66 20.72 -1.01
N GLU A 16 23.74 20.68 -1.99
CA GLU A 16 24.01 21.18 -3.34
C GLU A 16 24.41 22.67 -3.34
N TYR A 17 23.89 23.44 -2.40
CA TYR A 17 24.08 24.90 -2.33
C TYR A 17 24.84 25.30 -1.06
N TRP A 18 24.45 24.76 0.09
CA TRP A 18 24.92 25.19 1.40
C TRP A 18 26.31 24.66 1.77
N GLN A 19 26.83 23.67 1.04
CA GLN A 19 28.20 23.17 1.18
C GLN A 19 29.11 23.56 0.02
N SER A 20 28.62 24.27 -1.00
CA SER A 20 29.42 24.64 -2.16
C SER A 20 29.19 26.10 -2.58
N LEU A 21 28.05 26.39 -3.20
CA LEU A 21 27.77 27.69 -3.83
C LEU A 21 27.66 28.84 -2.83
N GLU A 22 26.97 28.65 -1.70
CA GLU A 22 26.83 29.69 -0.66
C GLU A 22 28.17 29.99 0.03
N VAL A 23 28.97 28.96 0.28
CA VAL A 23 30.30 29.06 0.90
C VAL A 23 31.24 29.83 -0.02
N ALA A 24 31.31 29.45 -1.30
CA ALA A 24 32.11 30.13 -2.30
C ALA A 24 31.65 31.59 -2.52
N HIS A 25 30.34 31.84 -2.49
CA HIS A 25 29.78 33.19 -2.60
C HIS A 25 30.21 34.06 -1.43
N LYS A 26 30.08 33.58 -0.18
CA LYS A 26 30.51 34.33 1.01
C LYS A 26 32.00 34.63 1.00
N LEU A 27 32.84 33.68 0.60
CA LEU A 27 34.28 33.91 0.45
C LEU A 27 34.58 34.96 -0.64
N ALA A 28 33.87 34.93 -1.77
CA ALA A 28 34.13 35.83 -2.89
C ALA A 28 33.65 37.27 -2.64
N PHE A 29 32.47 37.44 -2.04
CA PHE A 29 31.78 38.73 -1.97
C PHE A 29 31.68 39.32 -0.55
N ASN A 30 32.20 38.63 0.48
CA ASN A 30 32.20 39.06 1.88
C ASN A 30 30.81 39.20 2.53
N TYR A 31 29.74 38.66 1.94
CA TYR A 31 28.41 38.55 2.55
C TYR A 31 27.74 37.21 2.20
N GLY A 32 26.93 36.70 3.13
CA GLY A 32 26.26 35.40 3.02
C GLY A 32 26.22 34.65 4.36
N TYR A 33 25.86 33.37 4.33
CA TYR A 33 25.74 32.52 5.51
C TYR A 33 26.68 31.32 5.44
N LEU A 34 27.31 30.95 6.57
CA LEU A 34 28.04 29.68 6.73
C LEU A 34 27.26 28.82 7.72
N THR A 35 27.08 27.54 7.38
CA THR A 35 26.46 26.57 8.29
C THR A 35 27.42 26.18 9.41
N TRP A 36 26.87 25.59 10.47
CA TRP A 36 27.62 25.09 11.63
C TRP A 36 28.79 24.16 11.25
N GLU A 37 28.66 23.41 10.15
CA GLU A 37 29.70 22.49 9.67
C GLU A 37 31.01 23.20 9.31
N TRP A 38 30.92 24.42 8.78
CA TRP A 38 32.07 25.27 8.45
C TRP A 38 32.61 25.99 9.67
N VAL A 39 31.76 26.27 10.66
CA VAL A 39 32.16 26.88 11.93
C VAL A 39 32.98 25.88 12.77
N LEU A 40 32.57 24.61 12.79
CA LEU A 40 33.31 23.53 13.46
C LEU A 40 34.50 22.98 12.65
N GLY A 41 34.59 23.34 11.37
CA GLY A 41 35.67 22.92 10.49
C GLY A 41 35.70 21.41 10.19
N ILE A 42 34.53 20.81 10.02
CA ILE A 42 34.39 19.39 9.64
C ILE A 42 34.38 19.16 8.12
N ARG A 43 34.49 20.23 7.31
CA ARG A 43 34.43 20.19 5.84
C ARG A 43 35.67 20.85 5.23
N SER A 44 36.24 20.24 4.18
CA SER A 44 37.42 20.81 3.52
C SER A 44 37.01 21.88 2.50
N TYR A 45 37.80 22.96 2.40
CA TYR A 45 37.56 24.05 1.45
C TYR A 45 38.01 23.74 0.02
N ALA A 46 38.61 22.58 -0.23
CA ALA A 46 39.16 22.22 -1.54
C ALA A 46 38.17 22.34 -2.70
N GLN A 47 36.91 21.89 -2.55
CA GLN A 47 35.89 22.04 -3.60
C GLN A 47 35.33 23.48 -3.69
N PRO A 48 34.88 24.13 -2.59
CA PRO A 48 34.40 25.52 -2.65
C PRO A 48 35.43 26.51 -3.19
N LEU A 49 36.73 26.29 -2.95
CA LEU A 49 37.78 27.18 -3.45
C LEU A 49 37.82 27.23 -4.99
N ILE A 50 37.57 26.12 -5.67
CA ILE A 50 37.49 26.08 -7.14
C ILE A 50 36.38 27.03 -7.61
N ILE A 51 35.21 26.99 -6.97
CA ILE A 51 34.08 27.86 -7.29
C ILE A 51 34.37 29.31 -6.90
N TYR A 52 35.03 29.53 -5.75
CA TYR A 52 35.45 30.85 -5.28
C TYR A 52 36.35 31.55 -6.30
N PHE A 53 37.36 30.86 -6.85
CA PHE A 53 38.23 31.46 -7.88
C PHE A 53 37.44 31.86 -9.12
N MET A 54 36.45 31.06 -9.53
CA MET A 54 35.56 31.41 -10.64
C MET A 54 34.74 32.67 -10.32
N TYR A 55 34.19 32.78 -9.12
CA TYR A 55 33.46 33.97 -8.69
C TYR A 55 34.35 35.21 -8.58
N LYS A 56 35.59 35.07 -8.10
CA LYS A 56 36.57 36.16 -8.09
C LYS A 56 36.94 36.65 -9.49
N ILE A 57 37.09 35.75 -10.45
CA ILE A 57 37.30 36.12 -11.85
C ILE A 57 36.08 36.87 -12.40
N LEU A 58 34.86 36.39 -12.14
CA LEU A 58 33.64 37.08 -12.56
C LEU A 58 33.51 38.47 -11.93
N GLN A 59 33.81 38.58 -10.64
CA GLN A 59 33.83 39.86 -9.91
C GLN A 59 34.87 40.82 -10.51
N PHE A 60 36.09 40.33 -10.79
CA PHE A 60 37.16 41.12 -11.40
C PHE A 60 36.79 41.61 -12.81
N CYS A 61 36.07 40.79 -13.58
CA CYS A 61 35.60 41.14 -14.92
C CYS A 61 34.26 41.91 -14.94
N HIS A 62 33.65 42.19 -13.78
CA HIS A 62 32.31 42.79 -13.67
C HIS A 62 31.22 42.00 -14.42
N LEU A 63 31.32 40.67 -14.45
CA LEU A 63 30.38 39.74 -15.07
C LEU A 63 29.67 38.86 -14.02
N ASP A 64 29.58 39.32 -12.78
CA ASP A 64 28.98 38.65 -11.63
C ASP A 64 27.44 38.67 -11.63
N TYR A 65 26.81 38.58 -12.81
CA TYR A 65 25.35 38.46 -12.86
C TYR A 65 24.88 37.08 -12.36
N PRO A 66 23.72 37.00 -11.67
CA PRO A 66 23.30 35.80 -10.96
C PRO A 66 23.18 34.53 -11.82
N LEU A 67 22.87 34.67 -13.12
CA LEU A 67 22.78 33.52 -14.01
C LEU A 67 24.15 32.86 -14.22
N LEU A 68 25.24 33.62 -14.35
CA LEU A 68 26.59 33.03 -14.43
C LEU A 68 27.00 32.37 -13.12
N LEU A 69 26.70 33.00 -11.98
CA LEU A 69 27.00 32.42 -10.67
C LEU A 69 26.30 31.07 -10.47
N ILE A 70 25.07 30.91 -10.97
CA ILE A 70 24.31 29.64 -10.88
C ILE A 70 24.80 28.60 -11.89
N TYR A 71 24.97 28.99 -13.16
CA TYR A 71 25.22 28.01 -14.24
C TYR A 71 26.69 27.66 -14.42
N LEU A 72 27.63 28.57 -14.18
CA LEU A 72 29.04 28.34 -14.46
C LEU A 72 29.62 27.17 -13.62
N PRO A 73 29.36 27.06 -12.30
CA PRO A 73 29.80 25.90 -11.51
C PRO A 73 29.15 24.58 -11.96
N ARG A 74 27.88 24.63 -12.40
CA ARG A 74 27.18 23.47 -12.96
C ARG A 74 27.77 23.03 -14.29
N ILE A 75 28.15 23.98 -15.15
CA ILE A 75 28.85 23.70 -16.41
C ILE A 75 30.19 23.03 -16.12
N LEU A 76 30.99 23.57 -15.18
CA LEU A 76 32.27 22.95 -14.79
C LEU A 76 32.06 21.50 -14.31
N GLN A 77 31.09 21.28 -13.42
CA GLN A 77 30.77 19.93 -12.95
C GLN A 77 30.30 19.02 -14.08
N SER A 78 29.51 19.53 -15.03
CA SER A 78 29.04 18.76 -16.18
C SER A 78 30.17 18.38 -17.14
N VAL A 79 31.17 19.25 -17.34
CA VAL A 79 32.37 18.97 -18.14
C VAL A 79 33.20 17.89 -17.48
N LEU A 80 33.37 17.95 -16.15
CA LEU A 80 34.06 16.91 -15.40
C LEU A 80 33.32 15.57 -15.46
N SER A 81 32.00 15.57 -15.31
CA SER A 81 31.17 14.36 -15.45
C SER A 81 31.22 13.79 -16.87
N ALA A 82 31.24 14.64 -17.91
CA ALA A 82 31.40 14.18 -19.29
C ALA A 82 32.80 13.57 -19.53
N TYR A 83 33.85 14.14 -18.93
CA TYR A 83 35.19 13.55 -18.97
C TYR A 83 35.25 12.22 -18.20
N ALA A 84 34.54 12.11 -17.07
CA ALA A 84 34.37 10.86 -16.35
C ALA A 84 33.63 9.82 -17.19
N ASP A 85 32.55 10.18 -17.89
CA ASP A 85 31.81 9.29 -18.80
C ASP A 85 32.70 8.78 -19.95
N TYR A 86 33.57 9.64 -20.49
CA TYR A 86 34.58 9.24 -21.46
C TYR A 86 35.59 8.24 -20.87
N CYS A 87 36.07 8.49 -19.65
CA CYS A 87 36.96 7.58 -18.92
C CYS A 87 36.27 6.24 -18.62
N PHE A 88 34.98 6.24 -18.29
CA PHE A 88 34.16 5.05 -18.11
C PHE A 88 34.05 4.23 -19.41
N TYR A 89 33.81 4.90 -20.54
CA TYR A 89 33.78 4.25 -21.86
C TYR A 89 35.13 3.61 -22.20
N LYS A 90 36.25 4.27 -21.89
CA LYS A 90 37.60 3.71 -22.03
C LYS A 90 37.82 2.51 -21.11
N TRP A 91 37.39 2.61 -19.85
CA TRP A 91 37.48 1.53 -18.86
C TRP A 91 36.68 0.28 -19.27
N CYS A 92 35.53 0.48 -19.91
CA CYS A 92 34.69 -0.59 -20.44
C CYS A 92 35.11 -1.09 -21.83
N GLU A 93 36.39 -0.92 -22.21
CA GLU A 93 36.95 -1.38 -23.49
C GLU A 93 36.20 -0.88 -24.74
N ARG A 94 35.67 0.35 -24.70
CA ARG A 94 34.97 1.00 -25.83
C ARG A 94 33.73 0.25 -26.33
N ARG A 95 33.02 -0.45 -25.44
CA ARG A 95 31.80 -1.22 -25.78
C ARG A 95 30.57 -0.33 -25.89
N LYS A 96 29.71 -0.57 -26.90
CA LYS A 96 28.45 0.18 -27.13
C LYS A 96 27.48 0.12 -25.94
N TRP A 97 27.38 -1.03 -25.28
CA TRP A 97 26.55 -1.22 -24.10
C TRP A 97 27.00 -0.38 -22.89
N ALA A 98 28.27 0.03 -22.84
CA ALA A 98 28.76 0.91 -21.78
C ALA A 98 28.15 2.31 -21.94
N VAL A 99 28.19 2.86 -23.16
CA VAL A 99 27.54 4.15 -23.49
C VAL A 99 26.05 4.08 -23.20
N PHE A 100 25.38 3.02 -23.68
CA PHE A 100 23.96 2.84 -23.41
C PHE A 100 23.64 2.79 -21.90
N SER A 101 24.43 2.05 -21.11
CA SER A 101 24.16 1.88 -19.67
C SER A 101 24.35 3.17 -18.88
N ILE A 102 25.40 3.96 -19.18
CA ILE A 102 25.64 5.22 -18.49
C ILE A 102 24.66 6.31 -18.92
N SER A 103 24.32 6.41 -20.21
CA SER A 103 23.34 7.38 -20.71
C SER A 103 21.91 7.10 -20.26
N THR A 104 21.59 5.84 -19.91
CA THR A 104 20.27 5.45 -19.39
C THR A 104 20.22 5.38 -17.87
N ALA A 105 21.32 5.63 -17.16
CA ALA A 105 21.32 5.64 -15.70
C ALA A 105 20.61 6.90 -15.17
N TRP A 106 19.34 6.75 -14.78
CA TRP A 106 18.49 7.90 -14.43
C TRP A 106 19.05 8.74 -13.28
N PHE A 107 19.65 8.09 -12.27
CA PHE A 107 20.19 8.79 -11.11
C PHE A 107 21.49 9.55 -11.46
N TRP A 108 22.31 9.01 -12.38
CA TRP A 108 23.47 9.75 -12.91
C TRP A 108 23.03 10.94 -13.76
N PHE A 109 22.01 10.77 -14.60
CA PHE A 109 21.42 11.88 -15.36
C PHE A 109 20.91 13.00 -14.44
N TYR A 110 20.29 12.62 -13.32
CA TYR A 110 19.73 13.54 -12.33
C TYR A 110 20.80 14.25 -11.47
N ALA A 111 21.89 13.56 -11.10
CA ALA A 111 22.92 14.07 -10.17
C ALA A 111 24.19 14.58 -10.86
N GLY A 112 24.48 14.15 -12.09
CA GLY A 112 25.77 14.33 -12.77
C GLY A 112 26.16 15.79 -13.05
N SER A 113 25.20 16.71 -13.12
CA SER A 113 25.44 18.15 -13.31
C SER A 113 25.28 18.98 -12.03
N ARG A 114 24.88 18.36 -10.91
CA ARG A 114 24.68 19.05 -9.62
C ARG A 114 26.01 19.26 -8.92
N THR A 115 26.16 20.41 -8.26
CA THR A 115 27.36 20.85 -7.53
C THR A 115 27.52 20.16 -6.16
N LEU A 116 27.28 18.85 -6.12
CA LEU A 116 27.46 18.02 -4.93
C LEU A 116 28.88 17.49 -4.85
N ILE A 117 29.43 17.42 -3.64
CA ILE A 117 30.69 16.72 -3.38
C ILE A 117 30.60 15.24 -3.78
N ASN A 118 29.43 14.59 -3.63
CA ASN A 118 29.18 13.21 -4.08
C ASN A 118 29.33 13.06 -5.60
N THR A 119 28.92 14.06 -6.37
CA THR A 119 29.02 14.02 -7.84
C THR A 119 30.49 14.17 -8.26
N LEU A 120 31.22 15.09 -7.63
CA LEU A 120 32.67 15.25 -7.82
C LEU A 120 33.43 13.95 -7.45
N GLU A 121 33.11 13.38 -6.28
CA GLU A 121 33.66 12.10 -5.80
C GLU A 121 33.41 10.97 -6.80
N THR A 122 32.19 10.86 -7.33
CA THR A 122 31.85 9.82 -8.31
C THR A 122 32.62 10.03 -9.61
N ALA A 123 32.68 11.25 -10.14
CA ALA A 123 33.40 11.55 -11.37
C ALA A 123 34.91 11.23 -11.25
N LEU A 124 35.55 11.66 -10.16
CA LEU A 124 36.95 11.35 -9.87
C LEU A 124 37.19 9.86 -9.61
N THR A 125 36.24 9.18 -8.96
CA THR A 125 36.29 7.73 -8.75
C THR A 125 36.28 6.98 -10.09
N VAL A 126 35.46 7.39 -11.04
CA VAL A 126 35.47 6.83 -12.41
C VAL A 126 36.81 7.06 -13.10
N ILE A 127 37.35 8.28 -13.02
CA ILE A 127 38.65 8.62 -13.62
C ILE A 127 39.75 7.75 -12.99
N ALA A 128 39.77 7.61 -11.67
CA ALA A 128 40.73 6.77 -10.95
C ALA A 128 40.59 5.29 -11.31
N LEU A 129 39.36 4.75 -11.39
CA LEU A 129 39.10 3.37 -11.80
C LEU A 129 39.53 3.09 -13.24
N SER A 130 39.45 4.08 -14.14
CA SER A 130 39.92 3.95 -15.52
C SER A 130 41.44 3.88 -15.64
N LYS A 131 42.17 4.47 -14.68
CA LYS A 131 43.64 4.44 -14.56
C LYS A 131 44.15 3.36 -13.60
N PHE A 132 43.24 2.66 -12.92
CA PHE A 132 43.59 1.62 -11.97
C PHE A 132 44.29 0.45 -12.69
N PRO A 133 45.41 -0.08 -12.15
CA PRO A 133 46.21 -1.09 -12.83
C PRO A 133 45.55 -2.48 -12.77
N TRP A 134 44.55 -2.69 -13.61
CA TRP A 134 43.82 -3.96 -13.74
C TRP A 134 44.67 -5.10 -14.35
N SER A 135 45.81 -4.79 -14.98
CA SER A 135 46.69 -5.74 -15.67
C SER A 135 48.13 -5.66 -15.18
N ARG A 136 48.85 -6.79 -15.23
CA ARG A 136 50.21 -6.93 -14.68
C ARG A 136 51.27 -6.02 -15.29
N LYS A 137 51.01 -5.49 -16.50
CA LYS A 137 51.96 -4.63 -17.23
C LYS A 137 51.93 -3.15 -16.81
N SER A 138 51.04 -2.74 -15.90
CA SER A 138 50.73 -1.32 -15.63
C SER A 138 51.05 -0.84 -14.19
N TYR A 139 51.84 -1.59 -13.40
CA TYR A 139 52.05 -1.32 -11.97
C TYR A 139 52.90 -0.10 -11.62
N SER A 140 53.55 0.52 -12.61
CA SER A 140 54.34 1.75 -12.43
C SER A 140 53.49 3.02 -12.38
N ASP A 141 52.23 3.00 -12.85
CA ASP A 141 51.36 4.17 -12.87
C ASP A 141 50.76 4.44 -11.48
N THR A 142 51.22 5.52 -10.84
CA THR A 142 50.73 5.99 -9.53
C THR A 142 49.67 7.08 -9.65
N SER A 143 49.25 7.45 -10.86
CA SER A 143 48.33 8.56 -11.09
C SER A 143 46.95 8.35 -10.45
N PHE A 144 46.47 7.11 -10.34
CA PHE A 144 45.22 6.82 -9.64
C PHE A 144 45.33 7.06 -8.13
N LEU A 145 46.50 6.81 -7.51
CA LEU A 145 46.72 7.00 -6.08
C LEU A 145 46.64 8.47 -5.67
N TRP A 146 47.11 9.39 -6.51
CA TRP A 146 46.96 10.84 -6.27
C TRP A 146 45.50 11.28 -6.25
N ILE A 147 44.66 10.71 -7.12
CA ILE A 147 43.22 11.00 -7.15
C ILE A 147 42.54 10.41 -5.92
N VAL A 148 42.85 9.16 -5.58
CA VAL A 148 42.28 8.47 -4.40
C VAL A 148 42.68 9.16 -3.10
N ALA A 149 43.95 9.55 -2.95
CA ALA A 149 44.43 10.26 -1.77
C ALA A 149 43.75 11.63 -1.62
N SER A 150 43.63 12.39 -2.71
CA SER A 150 42.88 13.66 -2.72
C SER A 150 41.41 13.47 -2.35
N LEU A 151 40.75 12.42 -2.87
CA LEU A 151 39.37 12.08 -2.53
C LEU A 151 39.18 11.74 -1.06
N CYS A 152 40.07 10.94 -0.48
CA CYS A 152 39.99 10.55 0.92
C CYS A 152 40.17 11.74 1.87
N VAL A 153 40.93 12.76 1.46
CA VAL A 153 41.13 13.98 2.26
C VAL A 153 39.94 14.94 2.11
N MET A 154 39.48 15.17 0.88
CA MET A 154 38.30 16.02 0.62
C MET A 154 37.02 15.41 1.20
N ARG A 155 36.93 14.07 1.23
CA ARG A 155 35.82 13.32 1.78
C ARG A 155 36.32 12.02 2.45
N PRO A 156 36.47 12.00 3.79
CA PRO A 156 36.96 10.83 4.52
C PRO A 156 36.18 9.53 4.27
N THR A 157 34.88 9.62 3.95
CA THR A 157 34.06 8.43 3.64
C THR A 157 34.47 7.73 2.34
N ALA A 158 35.24 8.37 1.46
CA ALA A 158 35.72 7.74 0.22
C ALA A 158 36.64 6.53 0.49
N VAL A 159 37.30 6.51 1.66
CA VAL A 159 38.11 5.39 2.13
C VAL A 159 37.31 4.09 2.13
N ILE A 160 36.01 4.12 2.43
CA ILE A 160 35.17 2.92 2.59
C ILE A 160 35.11 2.11 1.29
N HIS A 161 34.87 2.77 0.15
CA HIS A 161 34.76 2.05 -1.12
C HIS A 161 36.13 1.82 -1.79
N TRP A 162 37.13 2.67 -1.52
CA TRP A 162 38.48 2.48 -2.04
C TRP A 162 39.30 1.43 -1.27
N PHE A 163 39.03 1.20 0.02
CA PHE A 163 39.78 0.27 0.85
C PHE A 163 39.84 -1.16 0.26
N PRO A 164 38.72 -1.81 -0.14
CA PRO A 164 38.76 -3.12 -0.77
C PRO A 164 39.58 -3.15 -2.08
N LEU A 165 39.55 -2.06 -2.85
CA LEU A 165 40.28 -1.96 -4.13
C LEU A 165 41.77 -1.73 -3.91
N CYS A 166 42.16 -0.96 -2.89
CA CYS A 166 43.55 -0.80 -2.48
C CYS A 166 44.11 -2.11 -1.93
N VAL A 167 43.35 -2.85 -1.12
CA VAL A 167 43.72 -4.21 -0.67
C VAL A 167 43.89 -5.16 -1.86
N TYR A 168 42.96 -5.11 -2.82
CA TYR A 168 43.07 -5.88 -4.06
C TYR A 168 44.33 -5.53 -4.88
N TYR A 169 44.69 -4.24 -4.96
CA TYR A 169 45.94 -3.80 -5.58
C TYR A 169 47.18 -4.38 -4.88
N LEU A 170 47.19 -4.38 -3.54
CA LEU A 170 48.29 -4.96 -2.75
C LEU A 170 48.42 -6.47 -2.93
N ILE A 171 47.30 -7.18 -3.12
CA ILE A 171 47.30 -8.64 -3.34
C ILE A 171 47.84 -9.03 -4.72
N ILE A 172 47.58 -8.22 -5.75
CA ILE A 172 47.95 -8.55 -7.14
C ILE A 172 49.32 -7.99 -7.51
N SER A 173 49.79 -6.96 -6.82
CA SER A 173 51.12 -6.41 -7.07
C SER A 173 52.23 -7.45 -6.84
N GLU A 174 53.19 -7.50 -7.75
CA GLU A 174 54.39 -8.35 -7.61
C GLU A 174 55.47 -7.69 -6.71
N GLU A 175 55.30 -6.42 -6.34
CA GLU A 175 56.18 -5.71 -5.41
C GLU A 175 55.92 -6.15 -3.95
N LYS A 176 56.97 -6.16 -3.11
CA LYS A 176 56.82 -6.46 -1.66
C LYS A 176 55.87 -5.45 -1.01
N LEU A 177 54.92 -5.94 -0.19
CA LEU A 177 53.92 -5.14 0.53
C LEU A 177 54.51 -3.88 1.20
N LEU A 178 55.58 -4.05 1.99
CA LEU A 178 56.24 -2.94 2.68
C LEU A 178 56.83 -1.90 1.71
N SER A 179 57.34 -2.33 0.56
CA SER A 179 57.87 -1.41 -0.46
C SER A 179 56.78 -0.52 -1.04
N ILE A 180 55.61 -1.09 -1.37
CA ILE A 180 54.48 -0.33 -1.92
C ILE A 180 53.97 0.70 -0.88
N ILE A 181 53.86 0.27 0.38
CA ILE A 181 53.38 1.14 1.47
C ILE A 181 54.33 2.32 1.69
N PHE A 182 55.63 2.06 1.89
CA PHE A 182 56.60 3.11 2.22
C PHE A 182 57.02 3.97 1.01
N ARG A 183 57.02 3.43 -0.21
CA ARG A 183 57.44 4.20 -1.40
C ARG A 183 56.30 4.89 -2.13
N LYS A 184 55.06 4.39 -2.04
CA LYS A 184 53.91 4.92 -2.80
C LYS A 184 52.82 5.47 -1.88
N PHE A 185 52.24 4.67 -0.98
CA PHE A 185 51.09 5.10 -0.18
C PHE A 185 51.42 6.18 0.86
N ILE A 186 52.47 5.99 1.67
CA ILE A 186 52.84 6.93 2.73
C ILE A 186 53.28 8.29 2.15
N PRO A 187 54.19 8.37 1.15
CA PRO A 187 54.63 9.65 0.62
C PRO A 187 53.50 10.44 -0.04
N ILE A 188 52.71 9.79 -0.90
CA ILE A 188 51.57 10.42 -1.59
C ILE A 188 50.53 10.88 -0.56
N GLY A 189 50.14 10.00 0.36
CA GLY A 189 49.17 10.32 1.42
C GLY A 189 49.62 11.48 2.31
N SER A 190 50.90 11.50 2.71
CA SER A 190 51.46 12.56 3.56
C SER A 190 51.50 13.92 2.85
N ILE A 191 51.87 13.94 1.56
CA ILE A 191 51.86 15.17 0.75
C ILE A 191 50.44 15.69 0.59
N THR A 192 49.47 14.83 0.24
CA THR A 192 48.07 15.26 0.07
C THR A 192 47.44 15.72 1.37
N LEU A 193 47.71 15.03 2.48
CA LEU A 193 47.20 15.40 3.80
C LEU A 193 47.83 16.72 4.27
N GLY A 194 49.14 16.87 4.15
CA GLY A 194 49.84 18.12 4.49
C GLY A 194 49.33 19.30 3.68
N THR A 195 49.11 19.12 2.37
CA THR A 195 48.56 20.16 1.49
C THR A 195 47.15 20.58 1.92
N SER A 196 46.29 19.61 2.28
CA SER A 196 44.94 19.94 2.77
C SER A 196 44.95 20.62 4.13
N ILE A 197 45.82 20.20 5.05
CA ILE A 197 45.94 20.85 6.37
C ILE A 197 46.33 22.31 6.19
N VAL A 198 47.31 22.61 5.32
CA VAL A 198 47.72 23.99 5.02
C VAL A 198 46.58 24.79 4.41
N LEU A 199 45.89 24.22 3.42
CA LEU A 199 44.79 24.89 2.71
C LEU A 199 43.59 25.16 3.63
N ASP A 200 43.15 24.16 4.38
CA ASP A 200 42.00 24.28 5.28
C ASP A 200 42.33 25.18 6.47
N SER A 201 43.54 25.08 7.03
CA SER A 201 43.96 25.97 8.12
C SER A 201 44.01 27.44 7.69
N TYR A 202 44.45 27.70 6.45
CA TYR A 202 44.42 29.04 5.87
C TYR A 202 42.98 29.54 5.67
N ALA A 203 42.09 28.70 5.14
CA ALA A 203 40.70 29.08 4.87
C ALA A 203 39.86 29.26 6.14
N HIS A 204 40.10 28.46 7.18
CA HIS A 204 39.45 28.61 8.50
C HIS A 204 40.08 29.69 9.38
N GLY A 205 41.30 30.16 9.06
CA GLY A 205 42.05 31.12 9.88
C GLY A 205 42.61 30.55 11.19
N THR A 206 42.54 29.24 11.40
CA THR A 206 43.05 28.52 12.58
C THR A 206 43.65 27.18 12.16
N PHE A 207 44.63 26.67 12.92
CA PHE A 207 45.21 25.36 12.62
C PHE A 207 44.17 24.26 12.85
N ILE A 208 43.80 23.53 11.79
CA ILE A 208 42.78 22.48 11.85
C ILE A 208 43.16 21.28 10.97
N ILE A 209 42.85 20.08 11.48
CA ILE A 209 42.91 18.84 10.72
C ILE A 209 41.48 18.40 10.44
N THR A 210 40.93 18.87 9.33
CA THR A 210 39.53 18.69 8.92
C THR A 210 39.06 17.24 8.97
N SER A 211 39.87 16.29 8.47
CA SER A 211 39.52 14.87 8.46
C SER A 211 39.39 14.27 9.87
N TYR A 212 40.15 14.78 10.84
CA TYR A 212 40.06 14.36 12.24
C TYR A 212 38.80 14.91 12.91
N GLU A 213 38.51 16.21 12.73
CA GLU A 213 37.28 16.82 13.26
C GLU A 213 36.03 16.18 12.65
N PHE A 214 36.06 15.81 11.36
CA PHE A 214 35.01 15.03 10.72
C PHE A 214 34.75 13.69 11.43
N LEU A 215 35.80 12.93 11.76
CA LEU A 215 35.68 11.64 12.45
C LEU A 215 35.12 11.83 13.87
N LYS A 216 35.62 12.83 14.60
CA LYS A 216 35.19 13.16 15.95
C LYS A 216 33.70 13.54 16.00
N ALA A 217 33.24 14.38 15.07
CA ALA A 217 31.86 14.83 15.01
C ALA A 217 30.89 13.74 14.53
N ASN A 218 31.21 13.06 13.42
CA ASN A 218 30.25 12.15 12.78
C ASN A 218 30.32 10.70 13.29
N VAL A 219 31.48 10.22 13.72
CA VAL A 219 31.64 8.83 14.18
C VAL A 219 31.61 8.73 15.70
N PHE A 220 32.35 9.58 16.43
CA PHE A 220 32.38 9.50 17.89
C PHE A 220 31.19 10.18 18.57
N SER A 221 30.67 11.27 17.99
CA SER A 221 29.53 12.02 18.55
C SER A 221 28.18 11.69 17.88
N ASN A 222 28.18 10.81 16.86
CA ASN A 222 27.02 10.35 16.10
C ASN A 222 25.97 11.43 15.74
N ILE A 223 26.42 12.62 15.32
CA ILE A 223 25.52 13.74 14.97
C ILE A 223 24.55 13.38 13.83
N GLY A 224 24.89 12.37 13.02
CA GLY A 224 24.03 11.89 11.93
C GLY A 224 22.64 11.42 12.37
N GLU A 225 22.47 10.89 13.59
CA GLU A 225 21.17 10.45 14.13
C GLU A 225 20.13 11.60 14.12
N TRP A 226 20.60 12.83 14.36
CA TRP A 226 19.78 14.05 14.40
C TRP A 226 19.01 14.32 13.10
N TYR A 227 19.58 13.93 11.96
CA TYR A 227 18.98 14.16 10.64
C TYR A 227 18.11 12.98 10.14
N GLY A 228 17.84 11.99 11.02
CA GLY A 228 16.89 10.91 10.80
C GLY A 228 17.54 9.53 10.70
N VAL A 229 16.81 8.51 11.15
CA VAL A 229 17.27 7.12 11.27
C VAL A 229 16.54 6.20 10.30
N HIS A 230 17.28 5.30 9.66
CA HIS A 230 16.73 4.27 8.77
C HIS A 230 17.17 2.86 9.20
N PRO A 231 16.33 1.81 8.98
CA PRO A 231 16.70 0.44 9.28
C PRO A 231 17.99 -0.02 8.57
N TRP A 232 18.71 -0.99 9.15
CA TRP A 232 19.98 -1.50 8.61
C TRP A 232 19.88 -2.02 7.17
N TYR A 233 18.74 -2.62 6.79
CA TYR A 233 18.51 -3.19 5.46
C TYR A 233 18.10 -2.16 4.39
N TRP A 234 17.95 -0.88 4.74
CA TRP A 234 17.40 0.15 3.85
C TRP A 234 18.18 0.31 2.53
N TYR A 235 19.51 0.20 2.56
CA TYR A 235 20.32 0.26 1.34
C TYR A 235 20.08 -0.92 0.40
N LEU A 236 19.72 -2.10 0.93
CA LEU A 236 19.40 -3.29 0.12
C LEU A 236 17.96 -3.23 -0.42
N SER A 237 17.00 -2.78 0.40
CA SER A 237 15.58 -2.76 0.03
C SER A 237 15.19 -1.57 -0.85
N SER A 238 15.79 -0.40 -0.60
CA SER A 238 15.33 0.88 -1.15
C SER A 238 16.47 1.68 -1.78
N GLY A 239 17.63 1.76 -1.12
CA GLY A 239 18.78 2.56 -1.59
C GLY A 239 19.31 2.14 -2.97
N LEU A 240 19.85 0.93 -3.06
CA LEU A 240 20.45 0.40 -4.29
C LEU A 240 19.42 0.23 -5.43
N PRO A 241 18.20 -0.30 -5.19
CA PRO A 241 17.17 -0.35 -6.22
C PRO A 241 16.76 1.01 -6.76
N ALA A 242 16.69 2.06 -5.92
CA ALA A 242 16.38 3.41 -6.38
C ALA A 242 17.50 3.95 -7.29
N VAL A 243 18.77 3.87 -6.87
CA VAL A 243 19.90 4.39 -7.65
C VAL A 243 20.07 3.68 -9.00
N LEU A 244 19.82 2.37 -9.06
CA LEU A 244 19.95 1.58 -10.29
C LEU A 244 18.69 1.59 -11.17
N GLY A 245 17.51 1.83 -10.59
CA GLY A 245 16.24 1.73 -11.30
C GLY A 245 16.08 0.35 -11.97
N VAL A 246 15.72 0.34 -13.25
CA VAL A 246 15.48 -0.92 -14.00
C VAL A 246 16.78 -1.69 -14.27
N GLN A 247 17.95 -1.04 -14.18
CA GLN A 247 19.26 -1.71 -14.32
C GLN A 247 19.56 -2.68 -13.16
N MET A 248 18.78 -2.65 -12.08
CA MET A 248 18.88 -3.63 -10.99
C MET A 248 18.60 -5.05 -11.47
N ILE A 249 17.66 -5.25 -12.40
CA ILE A 249 17.28 -6.57 -12.92
C ILE A 249 18.46 -7.28 -13.59
N PRO A 250 19.12 -6.69 -14.63
CA PRO A 250 20.29 -7.33 -15.23
C PRO A 250 21.45 -7.46 -14.23
N PHE A 251 21.65 -6.50 -13.33
CA PHE A 251 22.71 -6.57 -12.32
C PHE A 251 22.58 -7.79 -11.40
N VAL A 252 21.38 -8.10 -10.90
CA VAL A 252 21.14 -9.27 -10.04
C VAL A 252 21.41 -10.58 -10.79
N ILE A 253 20.92 -10.70 -12.03
CA ILE A 253 21.12 -11.90 -12.86
C ILE A 253 22.61 -12.12 -13.13
N ILE A 254 23.34 -11.06 -13.46
CA ILE A 254 24.77 -11.11 -13.76
C ILE A 254 25.57 -11.45 -12.50
N THR A 255 25.19 -10.91 -11.34
CA THR A 255 25.83 -11.22 -10.05
C THR A 255 25.74 -12.71 -9.74
N LEU A 256 24.58 -13.33 -9.92
CA LEU A 256 24.42 -14.78 -9.73
C LEU A 256 25.31 -15.59 -10.69
N ASN A 257 25.48 -15.12 -11.93
CA ASN A 257 26.36 -15.77 -12.90
C ASN A 257 27.86 -15.65 -12.53
N ILE A 258 28.30 -14.49 -12.04
CA ILE A 258 29.67 -14.26 -11.57
C ILE A 258 29.98 -15.16 -10.36
N LEU A 259 29.06 -15.27 -9.40
CA LEU A 259 29.21 -16.13 -8.23
C LEU A 259 29.32 -17.61 -8.62
N LYS A 260 28.58 -18.04 -9.66
CA LYS A 260 28.65 -19.41 -10.19
C LYS A 260 30.00 -19.70 -10.87
N HIS A 261 30.58 -18.73 -11.57
CA HIS A 261 31.84 -18.88 -12.33
C HIS A 261 32.99 -18.04 -11.73
N ARG A 262 33.17 -18.14 -10.40
CA ARG A 262 34.13 -17.31 -9.63
C ARG A 262 35.57 -17.33 -10.12
N ARG A 263 36.03 -18.44 -10.72
CA ARG A 263 37.42 -18.59 -11.21
C ARG A 263 37.70 -17.81 -12.50
N GLU A 264 36.68 -17.61 -13.33
CA GLU A 264 36.79 -16.92 -14.63
C GLU A 264 36.66 -15.40 -14.50
N HIS A 265 36.03 -14.93 -13.41
CA HIS A 265 35.64 -13.53 -13.21
C HIS A 265 36.33 -12.88 -11.99
N GLN A 266 37.64 -13.10 -11.80
CA GLN A 266 38.37 -12.62 -10.62
C GLN A 266 38.31 -11.08 -10.43
N HIS A 267 38.46 -10.30 -11.51
CA HIS A 267 38.36 -8.83 -11.43
C HIS A 267 36.93 -8.35 -11.13
N ASP A 268 35.91 -9.00 -11.69
CA ASP A 268 34.51 -8.64 -11.43
C ASP A 268 34.09 -9.04 -10.01
N LEU A 269 34.69 -10.11 -9.46
CA LEU A 269 34.49 -10.52 -8.07
C LEU A 269 35.08 -9.50 -7.07
N ALA A 270 36.24 -8.91 -7.38
CA ALA A 270 36.82 -7.85 -6.56
C ALA A 270 35.95 -6.58 -6.53
N LEU A 271 35.39 -6.20 -7.68
CA LEU A 271 34.42 -5.10 -7.78
C LEU A 271 33.11 -5.39 -7.03
N LEU A 272 32.61 -6.63 -7.11
CA LEU A 272 31.44 -7.06 -6.33
C LEU A 272 31.73 -7.04 -4.83
N GLY A 273 32.93 -7.47 -4.42
CA GLY A 273 33.40 -7.38 -3.04
C GLY A 273 33.44 -5.94 -2.51
N CYS A 274 33.90 -4.99 -3.34
CA CYS A 274 33.86 -3.55 -3.04
C CYS A 274 32.42 -3.05 -2.81
N ILE A 275 31.48 -3.44 -3.67
CA ILE A 275 30.05 -3.08 -3.52
C ILE A 275 29.50 -3.64 -2.20
N VAL A 276 29.70 -4.93 -1.94
CA VAL A 276 29.18 -5.60 -0.73
C VAL A 276 29.77 -4.99 0.53
N PHE A 277 31.09 -4.75 0.56
CA PHE A 277 31.76 -4.11 1.70
C PHE A 277 31.22 -2.71 1.96
N THR A 278 31.07 -1.89 0.92
CA THR A 278 30.59 -0.51 1.05
C THR A 278 29.15 -0.48 1.56
N LEU A 279 28.27 -1.33 1.01
CA LEU A 279 26.88 -1.43 1.46
C LEU A 279 26.78 -1.92 2.91
N PHE A 280 27.63 -2.89 3.31
CA PHE A 280 27.67 -3.37 4.68
C PHE A 280 28.04 -2.26 5.67
N VAL A 281 29.13 -1.53 5.40
CA VAL A 281 29.59 -0.44 6.28
C VAL A 281 28.53 0.66 6.39
N TYR A 282 27.96 1.11 5.27
CA TYR A 282 26.91 2.13 5.29
C TYR A 282 25.59 1.64 5.90
N SER A 283 25.29 0.33 5.84
CA SER A 283 24.14 -0.25 6.52
C SER A 283 24.25 -0.21 8.05
N CYS A 284 25.47 -0.20 8.60
CA CYS A 284 25.73 -0.06 10.03
C CYS A 284 25.54 1.37 10.55
N LEU A 285 25.51 2.38 9.69
CA LEU A 285 25.26 3.78 10.08
C LEU A 285 23.76 4.03 10.23
N GLU A 286 23.35 4.79 11.24
CA GLU A 286 21.94 5.06 11.51
C GLU A 286 21.30 5.93 10.42
N HIS A 287 22.00 7.00 10.03
CA HIS A 287 21.60 7.90 8.96
C HIS A 287 21.99 7.39 7.57
N LYS A 288 21.06 7.43 6.62
CA LYS A 288 21.24 6.86 5.28
C LYS A 288 20.66 7.77 4.20
N GLU A 289 21.39 7.92 3.11
CA GLU A 289 20.96 8.71 1.95
C GLU A 289 21.34 8.03 0.62
N PHE A 290 20.56 8.29 -0.43
CA PHE A 290 20.79 7.72 -1.77
C PHE A 290 22.13 8.16 -2.38
N ARG A 291 22.57 9.40 -2.13
CA ARG A 291 23.80 9.95 -2.73
C ARG A 291 25.09 9.33 -2.17
N PHE A 292 25.07 8.78 -0.95
CA PHE A 292 26.26 8.16 -0.35
C PHE A 292 26.75 6.93 -1.12
N ILE A 293 25.85 6.24 -1.81
CA ILE A 293 26.18 5.08 -2.66
C ILE A 293 26.37 5.45 -4.14
N LEU A 294 26.32 6.75 -4.51
CA LEU A 294 26.55 7.20 -5.89
C LEU A 294 27.91 6.75 -6.46
N PRO A 295 29.02 6.73 -5.72
CA PRO A 295 30.31 6.22 -6.22
C PRO A 295 30.29 4.73 -6.63
N LEU A 296 29.33 3.94 -6.15
CA LEU A 296 29.16 2.53 -6.54
C LEU A 296 28.49 2.36 -7.90
N LEU A 297 27.72 3.35 -8.35
CA LEU A 297 27.00 3.32 -9.62
C LEU A 297 27.90 2.95 -10.82
N PRO A 298 29.04 3.61 -11.07
CA PRO A 298 29.92 3.24 -12.19
C PRO A 298 30.48 1.82 -12.07
N ILE A 299 30.74 1.32 -10.85
CA ILE A 299 31.22 -0.05 -10.64
C ILE A 299 30.14 -1.05 -11.08
N VAL A 300 28.90 -0.82 -10.66
CA VAL A 300 27.74 -1.63 -11.05
C VAL A 300 27.54 -1.58 -12.57
N LEU A 301 27.55 -0.39 -13.18
CA LEU A 301 27.35 -0.23 -14.61
C LEU A 301 28.47 -0.88 -15.43
N LYS A 302 29.72 -0.89 -14.97
CA LYS A 302 30.82 -1.61 -15.61
C LYS A 302 30.58 -3.12 -15.65
N ILE A 303 30.16 -3.71 -14.52
CA ILE A 303 29.86 -5.15 -14.43
C ILE A 303 28.70 -5.49 -15.37
N THR A 304 27.62 -4.71 -15.31
CA THR A 304 26.40 -4.92 -16.09
C THR A 304 26.67 -4.79 -17.59
N SER A 305 27.26 -3.68 -18.03
CA SER A 305 27.53 -3.42 -19.45
C SER A 305 28.50 -4.44 -20.08
N SER A 306 29.50 -4.90 -19.33
CA SER A 306 30.46 -5.89 -19.80
C SER A 306 29.81 -7.23 -20.12
N HIS A 307 28.89 -7.69 -19.27
CA HIS A 307 28.18 -8.96 -19.46
C HIS A 307 27.03 -8.84 -20.46
N MET A 308 26.32 -7.71 -20.48
CA MET A 308 25.31 -7.44 -21.50
C MET A 308 25.91 -7.41 -22.90
N ALA A 309 27.12 -6.88 -23.07
CA ALA A 309 27.83 -6.93 -24.35
C ALA A 309 28.06 -8.39 -24.79
N ARG A 310 28.60 -9.25 -23.92
CA ARG A 310 28.83 -10.68 -24.22
C ARG A 310 27.53 -11.43 -24.54
N TRP A 311 26.47 -11.15 -23.77
CA TRP A 311 25.15 -11.74 -23.99
C TRP A 311 24.54 -11.30 -25.32
N SER A 312 24.69 -10.02 -25.70
CA SER A 312 24.10 -9.47 -26.91
C SER A 312 24.62 -10.12 -28.20
N TYR A 313 25.85 -10.67 -28.21
CA TYR A 313 26.35 -11.44 -29.35
C TYR A 313 25.57 -12.75 -29.60
N LYS A 314 24.95 -13.31 -28.57
CA LYS A 314 24.18 -14.57 -28.64
C LYS A 314 22.67 -14.35 -28.69
N ALA A 315 22.19 -13.13 -28.45
CA ALA A 315 20.78 -12.80 -28.37
C ALA A 315 20.20 -12.42 -29.74
N SER A 316 18.89 -12.64 -29.94
CA SER A 316 18.21 -12.20 -31.16
C SER A 316 18.06 -10.68 -31.19
N PRO A 317 18.06 -10.03 -32.37
CA PRO A 317 17.90 -8.58 -32.49
C PRO A 317 16.63 -8.04 -31.81
N VAL A 318 15.54 -8.81 -31.89
CA VAL A 318 14.26 -8.45 -31.24
C VAL A 318 14.40 -8.41 -29.72
N LEU A 319 15.09 -9.40 -29.13
CA LEU A 319 15.30 -9.46 -27.68
C LEU A 319 16.22 -8.34 -27.20
N ILE A 320 17.25 -8.00 -27.98
CA ILE A 320 18.13 -6.85 -27.71
C ILE A 320 17.33 -5.55 -27.68
N TRP A 321 16.51 -5.29 -28.70
CA TRP A 321 15.66 -4.10 -28.75
C TRP A 321 14.65 -4.06 -27.62
N LEU A 322 14.00 -5.18 -27.29
CA LEU A 322 13.05 -5.26 -26.19
C LEU A 322 13.72 -4.90 -24.85
N VAL A 323 14.86 -5.51 -24.53
CA VAL A 323 15.60 -5.23 -23.30
C VAL A 323 16.08 -3.77 -23.25
N SER A 324 16.60 -3.24 -24.36
CA SER A 324 17.01 -1.84 -24.46
C SER A 324 15.83 -0.88 -24.26
N ILE A 325 14.66 -1.14 -24.86
CA ILE A 325 13.47 -0.30 -24.70
C ILE A 325 12.99 -0.31 -23.24
N VAL A 326 12.97 -1.48 -22.59
CA VAL A 326 12.56 -1.60 -21.18
C VAL A 326 13.49 -0.82 -20.26
N ILE A 327 14.82 -0.96 -20.45
CA ILE A 327 15.81 -0.22 -19.68
C ILE A 327 15.71 1.29 -19.94
N PHE A 328 15.57 1.69 -21.20
CA PHE A 328 15.48 3.10 -21.59
C PHE A 328 14.20 3.74 -21.04
N ALA A 329 13.03 3.19 -21.34
CA ALA A 329 11.74 3.74 -20.91
C ALA A 329 11.60 3.75 -19.38
N GLY A 330 12.02 2.66 -18.71
CA GLY A 330 11.92 2.54 -17.27
C GLY A 330 12.80 3.52 -16.49
N ASN A 331 13.96 3.90 -17.04
CA ASN A 331 14.85 4.88 -16.42
C ASN A 331 14.62 6.32 -16.91
N MET A 332 14.15 6.54 -18.14
CA MET A 332 13.86 7.89 -18.65
C MET A 332 12.69 8.55 -17.92
N LEU A 333 11.64 7.80 -17.57
CA LEU A 333 10.49 8.33 -16.83
C LEU A 333 10.88 9.00 -15.49
N PRO A 334 11.60 8.32 -14.57
CA PRO A 334 12.07 8.98 -13.35
C PRO A 334 13.10 10.08 -13.64
N ALA A 335 14.00 9.90 -14.62
CA ALA A 335 14.96 10.94 -14.99
C ALA A 335 14.28 12.27 -15.33
N VAL A 336 13.26 12.24 -16.20
CA VAL A 336 12.50 13.43 -16.63
C VAL A 336 11.69 14.01 -15.46
N TYR A 337 10.97 13.17 -14.72
CA TYR A 337 10.12 13.62 -13.62
C TYR A 337 10.92 14.32 -12.53
N PHE A 338 12.00 13.69 -12.04
CA PHE A 338 12.82 14.26 -10.98
C PHE A 338 13.66 15.45 -11.45
N SER A 339 14.00 15.55 -12.74
CA SER A 339 14.81 16.67 -13.24
C SER A 339 14.02 17.93 -13.58
N ILE A 340 12.71 17.81 -13.86
CA ILE A 340 11.89 18.93 -14.36
C ILE A 340 10.70 19.26 -13.44
N ILE A 341 10.08 18.27 -12.80
CA ILE A 341 8.77 18.44 -12.14
C ILE A 341 8.88 18.44 -10.62
N HIS A 342 9.56 17.46 -10.03
CA HIS A 342 9.58 17.25 -8.59
C HIS A 342 10.39 18.31 -7.85
N GLN A 343 9.84 18.92 -6.80
CA GLN A 343 10.52 19.93 -5.96
C GLN A 343 11.08 21.15 -6.72
N ARG A 344 10.49 21.49 -7.88
CA ARG A 344 10.90 22.65 -8.70
C ARG A 344 10.73 23.99 -7.99
N GLY A 345 9.68 24.11 -7.18
CA GLY A 345 9.27 25.37 -6.56
C GLY A 345 10.35 26.06 -5.71
N SER A 346 11.26 25.28 -5.09
CA SER A 346 12.35 25.84 -4.25
C SER A 346 13.35 26.67 -5.04
N LEU A 347 13.49 26.44 -6.35
CA LEU A 347 14.35 27.24 -7.23
C LEU A 347 13.54 28.35 -7.92
N ASP A 348 12.34 28.01 -8.39
CA ASP A 348 11.45 28.97 -9.07
C ASP A 348 11.05 30.16 -8.18
N VAL A 349 10.99 29.97 -6.85
CA VAL A 349 10.71 31.05 -5.89
C VAL A 349 11.81 32.10 -5.85
N MET A 350 13.06 31.76 -6.16
CA MET A 350 14.18 32.69 -6.08
C MET A 350 14.15 33.77 -7.17
N VAL A 351 13.56 33.47 -8.32
CA VAL A 351 13.45 34.43 -9.44
C VAL A 351 12.63 35.67 -9.07
N PRO A 352 11.38 35.56 -8.58
CA PRO A 352 10.63 36.74 -8.14
C PRO A 352 11.24 37.41 -6.90
N LEU A 353 11.84 36.65 -5.98
CA LEU A 353 12.50 37.23 -4.79
C LEU A 353 13.70 38.10 -5.17
N ARG A 354 14.50 37.67 -6.15
CA ARG A 354 15.60 38.47 -6.70
C ARG A 354 15.11 39.81 -7.25
N SER A 355 14.08 39.79 -8.09
CA SER A 355 13.52 41.03 -8.68
C SER A 355 12.98 42.00 -7.61
N ILE A 356 12.46 41.47 -6.50
CA ILE A 356 12.05 42.29 -5.35
C ILE A 356 13.27 42.87 -4.62
N ALA A 357 14.30 42.04 -4.39
CA ALA A 357 15.53 42.44 -3.71
C ALA A 357 16.29 43.53 -4.48
N GLU A 358 16.42 43.40 -5.80
CA GLU A 358 17.11 44.37 -6.67
C GLU A 358 16.44 45.75 -6.67
N LYS A 359 15.11 45.81 -6.54
CA LYS A 359 14.35 47.08 -6.53
C LYS A 359 14.53 47.87 -5.25
N ASN A 360 14.62 47.21 -4.09
CA ASN A 360 14.80 47.87 -2.81
C ASN A 360 15.62 47.00 -1.83
N PRO A 361 16.97 46.96 -1.97
CA PRO A 361 17.82 46.09 -1.17
C PRO A 361 17.77 46.35 0.33
N HIS A 362 17.77 47.62 0.74
CA HIS A 362 17.82 48.03 2.15
C HIS A 362 16.45 48.09 2.84
N GLY A 363 15.37 48.28 2.08
CA GLY A 363 14.00 48.28 2.60
C GLY A 363 13.33 46.91 2.66
N THR A 364 13.90 45.89 2.01
CA THR A 364 13.30 44.55 1.92
C THR A 364 13.87 43.60 2.99
N ARG A 365 12.96 42.89 3.67
CA ARG A 365 13.26 41.85 4.65
C ARG A 365 12.47 40.59 4.32
N PHE A 366 13.16 39.51 3.97
CA PHE A 366 12.57 38.20 3.66
C PHE A 366 12.59 37.29 4.89
N LEU A 367 11.45 36.67 5.19
CA LEU A 367 11.34 35.60 6.18
C LEU A 367 10.91 34.30 5.50
N PHE A 368 11.75 33.27 5.58
CA PHE A 368 11.49 31.93 5.06
C PHE A 368 10.98 31.02 6.19
N LEU A 369 9.69 30.70 6.16
CA LEU A 369 9.02 29.74 7.05
C LEU A 369 8.86 28.40 6.33
N MET A 370 9.99 27.80 6.03
CA MET A 370 10.15 26.54 5.32
C MET A 370 11.16 25.68 6.07
N PRO A 371 11.25 24.35 5.83
CA PRO A 371 12.27 23.53 6.48
C PRO A 371 13.65 24.13 6.23
N CYS A 372 14.56 23.98 7.20
CA CYS A 372 15.89 24.57 7.11
C CYS A 372 16.57 24.20 5.78
N HIS A 373 17.27 25.18 5.19
CA HIS A 373 18.03 25.01 3.95
C HIS A 373 17.23 24.52 2.71
N SER A 374 15.90 24.69 2.69
CA SER A 374 15.02 24.26 1.58
C SER A 374 15.13 25.09 0.29
N THR A 375 15.80 26.24 0.33
CA THR A 375 16.05 27.12 -0.82
C THR A 375 17.50 27.59 -0.81
N PRO A 376 18.13 27.80 -1.97
CA PRO A 376 19.38 28.57 -2.02
C PRO A 376 19.11 30.03 -1.64
N LEU A 377 20.11 30.74 -1.09
CA LEU A 377 19.98 32.12 -0.63
C LEU A 377 20.82 33.08 -1.49
N TYR A 378 21.97 33.51 -0.99
CA TYR A 378 22.73 34.62 -1.55
C TYR A 378 23.42 34.22 -2.84
N SER A 379 23.76 32.95 -3.02
CA SER A 379 24.26 32.44 -4.31
C SER A 379 23.23 32.58 -5.45
N PHE A 380 21.94 32.73 -5.14
CA PHE A 380 20.86 32.93 -6.11
C PHE A 380 20.27 34.35 -6.08
N LEU A 381 20.25 35.03 -4.94
CA LEU A 381 19.81 36.42 -4.87
C LEU A 381 20.87 37.39 -5.39
N HIS A 382 22.14 37.17 -5.03
CA HIS A 382 23.29 38.05 -5.30
C HIS A 382 23.02 39.54 -5.00
N VAL A 383 22.27 39.78 -3.93
CA VAL A 383 21.98 41.11 -3.40
C VAL A 383 22.15 41.03 -1.89
N ASN A 384 22.80 42.03 -1.29
CA ASN A 384 22.97 42.11 0.16
C ASN A 384 21.66 42.59 0.83
N VAL A 385 20.65 41.72 0.84
CA VAL A 385 19.35 41.92 1.47
C VAL A 385 19.27 41.16 2.78
N THR A 386 18.58 41.72 3.78
CA THR A 386 18.32 41.04 5.06
C THR A 386 17.37 39.86 4.88
N THR A 387 17.85 38.66 5.19
CA THR A 387 17.07 37.41 5.14
C THR A 387 17.11 36.69 6.49
N ARG A 388 15.98 36.10 6.89
CA ARG A 388 15.87 35.18 8.03
C ARG A 388 15.21 33.89 7.58
N PHE A 389 15.74 32.75 7.99
CA PHE A 389 15.20 31.42 7.74
C PHE A 389 15.35 30.58 9.01
N LEU A 390 14.58 29.50 9.11
CA LEU A 390 14.65 28.59 10.25
C LEU A 390 15.97 27.80 10.24
N THR A 391 16.69 27.81 11.36
CA THR A 391 17.91 27.02 11.57
C THR A 391 17.60 25.64 12.15
N CYS A 392 18.49 24.68 11.94
CA CYS A 392 18.37 23.30 12.44
C CYS A 392 19.73 22.80 12.94
N GLU A 393 20.28 23.53 13.89
CA GLU A 393 21.60 23.25 14.46
C GLU A 393 21.53 22.03 15.42
N PRO A 394 22.52 21.14 15.41
CA PRO A 394 22.61 20.06 16.40
C PRO A 394 22.87 20.57 17.81
N ASN A 395 22.56 19.73 18.81
CA ASN A 395 22.79 20.02 20.22
C ASN A 395 24.27 19.98 20.62
N PHE A 396 25.04 21.01 20.30
CA PHE A 396 26.46 21.08 20.66
C PHE A 396 26.69 21.18 22.18
N GLN A 397 25.73 21.74 22.91
CA GLN A 397 25.83 21.99 24.36
C GLN A 397 25.35 20.80 25.22
N HIS A 398 24.96 19.68 24.58
CA HIS A 398 24.47 18.46 25.25
C HIS A 398 23.34 18.71 26.25
N GLU A 399 22.46 19.67 25.97
CA GLU A 399 21.30 19.95 26.80
C GLU A 399 20.30 18.79 26.75
N LYS A 400 19.79 18.35 27.92
CA LYS A 400 18.98 17.12 28.03
C LYS A 400 17.62 17.18 27.32
N ASN A 401 17.14 18.36 26.93
CA ASN A 401 15.85 18.59 26.25
C ASN A 401 16.00 19.58 25.07
N TYR A 402 17.10 19.48 24.32
CA TYR A 402 17.33 20.36 23.18
C TYR A 402 16.32 20.10 22.05
N VAL A 403 15.73 21.17 21.54
CA VAL A 403 14.88 21.19 20.34
C VAL A 403 15.41 22.31 19.45
N ASP A 404 15.68 22.02 18.18
CA ASP A 404 16.16 23.04 17.25
C ASP A 404 15.06 24.05 16.87
N GLU A 405 15.48 25.21 16.33
CA GLU A 405 14.57 26.32 15.99
C GLU A 405 13.48 25.89 14.99
N ALA A 406 13.81 25.04 14.00
CA ALA A 406 12.83 24.55 13.06
C ALA A 406 11.82 23.61 13.75
N ASP A 407 12.28 22.70 14.60
CA ASP A 407 11.40 21.78 15.34
C ASP A 407 10.48 22.53 16.34
N ASP A 408 10.97 23.53 17.08
CA ASP A 408 10.13 24.39 17.93
C ASP A 408 9.10 25.14 17.09
N PHE A 409 9.49 25.68 15.93
CA PHE A 409 8.55 26.32 15.01
C PHE A 409 7.47 25.36 14.52
N TYR A 410 7.83 24.16 14.04
CA TYR A 410 6.85 23.20 13.51
C TYR A 410 5.95 22.61 14.59
N SER A 411 6.37 22.62 15.86
CA SER A 411 5.52 22.24 16.99
C SER A 411 4.36 23.22 17.22
N SER A 412 4.59 24.53 17.02
CA SER A 412 3.60 25.59 17.24
C SER A 412 3.93 26.89 16.46
N PRO A 413 3.64 26.95 15.15
CA PRO A 413 4.07 28.05 14.27
C PRO A 413 3.62 29.45 14.70
N SER A 414 2.37 29.59 15.17
CA SER A 414 1.80 30.88 15.56
C SER A 414 2.33 31.39 16.91
N LEU A 415 2.68 30.49 17.84
CA LEU A 415 3.32 30.87 19.11
C LEU A 415 4.77 31.26 18.89
N TRP A 416 5.49 30.50 18.04
CA TRP A 416 6.87 30.82 17.69
C TRP A 416 6.98 32.20 17.04
N LEU A 417 6.12 32.52 16.06
CA LEU A 417 6.13 33.83 15.40
C LEU A 417 5.87 35.00 16.37
N ARG A 418 4.98 34.82 17.35
CA ARG A 418 4.70 35.84 18.38
C ARG A 418 5.88 36.04 19.34
N ARG A 419 6.64 34.97 19.62
CA ARG A 419 7.87 35.05 20.42
C ARG A 419 9.01 35.71 19.64
N ALA A 420 9.17 35.34 18.37
CA ALA A 420 10.24 35.82 17.50
C ALA A 420 10.05 37.27 17.01
N TYR A 421 8.81 37.76 16.91
CA TYR A 421 8.48 39.12 16.48
C TYR A 421 7.49 39.77 17.46
N PRO A 422 7.95 40.25 18.62
CA PRO A 422 7.14 41.01 19.57
C PRO A 422 6.70 42.36 18.98
N LYS A 423 5.74 43.03 19.61
CA LYS A 423 5.06 44.24 19.07
C LYS A 423 5.99 45.39 18.68
N ASP A 424 7.17 45.47 19.30
CA ASP A 424 8.15 46.55 19.12
C ASP A 424 9.19 46.24 18.03
N GLU A 425 9.22 45.01 17.51
CA GLU A 425 10.11 44.64 16.41
C GLU A 425 9.44 44.83 15.05
N PRO A 426 10.17 45.36 14.06
CA PRO A 426 9.59 45.60 12.75
C PRO A 426 9.34 44.29 12.01
N LEU A 427 8.09 44.07 11.60
CA LEU A 427 7.69 42.86 10.86
C LEU A 427 8.46 42.68 9.54
N PRO A 428 8.65 41.41 9.10
CA PRO A 428 9.26 41.14 7.80
C PRO A 428 8.36 41.66 6.67
N THR A 429 8.96 42.27 5.67
CA THR A 429 8.22 42.82 4.51
C THR A 429 7.58 41.72 3.66
N HIS A 430 8.22 40.55 3.59
CA HIS A 430 7.77 39.43 2.79
C HIS A 430 7.93 38.12 3.55
N ILE A 431 6.90 37.27 3.48
CA ILE A 431 6.90 35.92 4.09
C ILE A 431 6.81 34.88 2.97
N ILE A 432 7.73 33.92 3.00
CA ILE A 432 7.78 32.78 2.09
C ILE A 432 7.46 31.53 2.89
N THR A 433 6.42 30.80 2.51
CA THR A 433 5.94 29.64 3.26
C THR A 433 5.34 28.59 2.32
N PHE A 434 5.36 27.33 2.74
CA PHE A 434 4.56 26.28 2.11
C PHE A 434 3.06 26.48 2.42
N ASP A 435 2.20 25.98 1.53
CA ASP A 435 0.75 25.96 1.70
C ASP A 435 0.30 25.22 2.97
N THR A 436 1.00 24.14 3.34
CA THR A 436 0.77 23.38 4.58
C THR A 436 0.94 24.22 5.84
N VAL A 437 1.98 25.06 5.91
CA VAL A 437 2.27 25.93 7.05
C VAL A 437 1.36 27.15 7.08
N SER A 438 0.97 27.68 5.91
CA SER A 438 0.15 28.89 5.79
C SER A 438 -1.19 28.83 6.53
N VAL A 439 -1.76 27.62 6.68
CA VAL A 439 -3.02 27.40 7.42
C VAL A 439 -2.87 27.75 8.90
N TYR A 440 -1.73 27.40 9.51
CA TYR A 440 -1.47 27.55 10.94
C TYR A 440 -1.07 28.98 11.36
N ILE A 441 -0.63 29.80 10.41
CA ILE A 441 -0.21 31.20 10.63
C ILE A 441 -1.17 32.21 9.98
N SER A 442 -2.40 31.76 9.70
CA SER A 442 -3.41 32.54 8.97
C SER A 442 -3.82 33.83 9.70
N ASP A 443 -3.70 33.88 11.02
CA ASP A 443 -3.94 35.06 11.85
C ASP A 443 -2.96 36.20 11.55
N ILE A 444 -1.67 35.89 11.42
CA ILE A 444 -0.61 36.85 11.07
C ILE A 444 -0.69 37.21 9.58
N LEU A 445 -0.97 36.23 8.71
CA LEU A 445 -1.08 36.45 7.27
C LEU A 445 -2.22 37.38 6.87
N ARG A 446 -3.19 37.69 7.74
CA ARG A 446 -4.22 38.74 7.48
C ARG A 446 -3.62 40.11 7.21
N ARG A 447 -2.43 40.40 7.74
CA ARG A 447 -1.70 41.66 7.52
C ARG A 447 -0.89 41.65 6.21
N TYR A 448 -0.93 40.54 5.47
CA TYR A 448 -0.15 40.34 4.27
C TYR A 448 -1.05 40.04 3.07
N LYS A 449 -0.64 40.52 1.89
CA LYS A 449 -1.25 40.22 0.60
C LYS A 449 -0.48 39.08 -0.08
N LEU A 450 -1.19 38.03 -0.52
CA LEU A 450 -0.59 36.98 -1.33
C LEU A 450 -0.19 37.53 -2.71
N MET A 451 1.10 37.49 -3.04
CA MET A 451 1.63 37.97 -4.32
C MET A 451 1.67 36.88 -5.38
N LYS A 452 2.19 35.69 -5.02
CA LYS A 452 2.44 34.63 -5.99
C LYS A 452 2.30 33.25 -5.35
N ARG A 453 1.77 32.32 -6.14
CA ARG A 453 1.70 30.89 -5.85
C ARG A 453 2.58 30.14 -6.85
N ILE A 454 3.54 29.36 -6.35
CA ILE A 454 4.49 28.61 -7.17
C ILE A 454 4.32 27.11 -6.88
N PHE A 455 4.22 26.30 -7.93
CA PHE A 455 4.10 24.86 -7.79
C PHE A 455 5.43 24.25 -7.33
N HIS A 456 5.38 23.35 -6.34
CA HIS A 456 6.55 22.68 -5.80
C HIS A 456 6.62 21.19 -6.15
N THR A 457 5.60 20.40 -5.79
CA THR A 457 5.58 18.94 -6.03
C THR A 457 4.16 18.38 -6.07
N TYR A 458 3.96 17.27 -6.78
CA TYR A 458 2.70 16.51 -6.75
C TYR A 458 2.57 15.59 -5.54
N SER A 459 3.69 15.26 -4.88
CA SER A 459 3.75 14.37 -3.72
C SER A 459 4.32 15.13 -2.51
N PRO A 460 3.50 15.97 -1.83
CA PRO A 460 3.93 16.63 -0.60
C PRO A 460 4.10 15.59 0.52
N SER A 461 5.08 15.80 1.41
CA SER A 461 5.33 14.91 2.55
C SER A 461 5.85 15.70 3.74
N GLY A 462 5.36 15.35 4.94
CA GLY A 462 5.76 15.99 6.20
C GLY A 462 5.62 17.51 6.18
N ARG A 463 6.76 18.21 6.27
CA ARG A 463 6.87 19.67 6.33
C ARG A 463 6.84 20.37 4.96
N ILE A 464 6.82 19.60 3.87
CA ILE A 464 6.88 20.09 2.49
C ILE A 464 5.48 20.15 1.88
N GLY A 465 5.14 21.31 1.32
CA GLY A 465 3.83 21.59 0.71
C GLY A 465 3.76 21.38 -0.80
N LYS A 466 2.54 21.41 -1.36
CA LYS A 466 2.31 21.33 -2.82
C LYS A 466 2.66 22.64 -3.52
N TYR A 467 2.46 23.76 -2.83
CA TYR A 467 2.74 25.10 -3.34
C TYR A 467 3.58 25.91 -2.35
N ILE A 468 4.42 26.80 -2.88
CA ILE A 468 5.11 27.85 -2.12
C ILE A 468 4.39 29.18 -2.37
N TYR A 469 4.07 29.87 -1.29
CA TYR A 469 3.40 31.16 -1.29
C TYR A 469 4.37 32.28 -0.93
N ILE A 470 4.28 33.39 -1.65
CA ILE A 470 4.98 34.64 -1.35
C ILE A 470 3.93 35.67 -0.91
N TYR A 471 4.07 36.15 0.31
CA TYR A 471 3.21 37.17 0.94
C TYR A 471 3.97 38.49 1.08
N GLN A 472 3.30 39.62 0.90
CA GLN A 472 3.84 40.97 1.07
C GLN A 472 3.06 41.74 2.13
N LEU A 473 3.75 42.43 3.03
CA LEU A 473 3.13 43.22 4.10
C LEU A 473 2.28 44.36 3.51
N ILE A 474 1.06 44.52 4.01
CA ILE A 474 0.19 45.63 3.63
C ILE A 474 0.61 46.85 4.45
N PHE A 475 1.28 47.81 3.81
CA PHE A 475 1.51 49.12 4.42
C PHE A 475 0.18 49.89 4.40
N VAL A 476 -0.41 50.09 5.58
CA VAL A 476 -1.46 51.10 5.74
C VAL A 476 -0.74 52.44 5.75
N HIS A 477 -0.82 53.19 4.64
CA HIS A 477 -0.51 54.61 4.69
C HIS A 477 -1.60 55.29 5.52
N GLU A 478 -1.27 55.69 6.74
CA GLU A 478 -1.90 56.88 7.31
C GLU A 478 -1.60 58.04 6.35
N ASN A 479 -2.65 58.67 5.85
CA ASN A 479 -2.73 59.88 5.01
C ASN A 479 -3.27 59.65 3.59
N VAL A 480 -4.60 59.57 3.47
CA VAL A 480 -5.34 60.24 2.39
C VAL A 480 -6.64 60.78 2.97
N ILE A 481 -6.62 62.06 3.37
CA ILE A 481 -7.81 62.91 3.41
C ILE A 481 -8.13 63.25 1.96
N VAL A 482 -9.22 62.73 1.40
CA VAL A 482 -9.88 63.33 0.23
C VAL A 482 -11.38 63.24 0.45
N ASN A 483 -11.95 64.39 0.81
CA ASN A 483 -13.31 64.76 0.43
C ASN A 483 -13.37 64.80 -1.10
N GLU A 484 -14.36 64.16 -1.72
CA GLU A 484 -15.25 64.86 -2.67
C GLU A 484 -16.44 64.00 -3.11
N GLN A 485 -17.55 64.71 -3.30
CA GLN A 485 -18.86 64.28 -3.76
C GLN A 485 -18.79 63.85 -5.24
N CYS A 486 -19.66 62.92 -5.66
CA CYS A 486 -20.67 63.22 -6.68
C CYS A 486 -21.69 62.09 -6.85
N ASN A 487 -22.95 62.52 -6.83
CA ASN A 487 -24.15 61.78 -7.19
C ASN A 487 -24.23 61.46 -8.69
N SER A 488 -25.12 60.49 -8.96
CA SER A 488 -26.06 60.37 -10.09
C SER A 488 -25.70 59.42 -11.23
N GLY A 489 -26.65 58.52 -11.53
CA GLY A 489 -26.76 57.88 -12.84
C GLY A 489 -27.28 56.44 -12.92
N PHE A 490 -28.51 56.19 -12.48
CA PHE A 490 -29.47 55.23 -13.05
C PHE A 490 -29.21 53.69 -13.08
N HIS A 491 -29.94 53.03 -12.17
CA HIS A 491 -30.54 51.66 -12.22
C HIS A 491 -31.68 51.58 -13.28
N PRO A 492 -32.27 50.40 -13.66
CA PRO A 492 -32.82 49.32 -12.81
C PRO A 492 -32.64 47.88 -13.40
N SER A 493 -33.00 46.75 -12.80
CA SER A 493 -33.96 46.35 -11.74
C SER A 493 -33.58 44.91 -11.31
N ASP A 494 -33.43 44.56 -10.02
CA ASP A 494 -34.45 44.26 -8.99
C ASP A 494 -35.02 42.83 -9.06
N ASN A 495 -35.35 42.09 -7.99
CA ASN A 495 -35.06 42.07 -6.54
C ASN A 495 -36.02 41.03 -5.92
N LEU A 496 -35.70 40.47 -4.73
CA LEU A 496 -36.58 40.25 -3.55
C LEU A 496 -35.82 39.41 -2.48
N ILE A 497 -35.29 39.95 -1.36
CA ILE A 497 -35.86 40.54 -0.10
C ILE A 497 -36.33 39.43 0.89
N ILE A 498 -35.90 39.44 2.17
CA ILE A 498 -36.56 39.92 3.42
C ILE A 498 -35.57 39.61 4.59
N SER A 499 -35.38 40.31 5.72
CA SER A 499 -35.63 41.67 6.24
C SER A 499 -34.92 41.74 7.63
N THR A 500 -34.49 42.92 8.06
CA THR A 500 -34.01 43.20 9.43
C THR A 500 -34.66 44.48 9.94
N THR A 501 -35.34 44.44 11.09
CA THR A 501 -35.52 45.61 11.98
C THR A 501 -36.16 45.23 13.32
N ARG A 502 -35.48 45.53 14.44
CA ARG A 502 -35.93 46.53 15.45
C ARG A 502 -34.95 46.66 16.64
N LEU A 503 -34.67 47.92 16.96
CA LEU A 503 -33.94 48.46 18.11
C LEU A 503 -34.75 48.36 19.42
N ARG A 504 -34.07 48.28 20.58
CA ARG A 504 -34.05 49.36 21.61
C ARG A 504 -33.19 49.04 22.85
N ASN A 505 -32.33 50.01 23.15
CA ASN A 505 -31.89 50.62 24.43
C ASN A 505 -32.08 49.87 25.77
N TYR A 506 -31.00 49.81 26.56
CA TYR A 506 -30.99 50.40 27.91
C TYR A 506 -29.56 50.75 28.34
N THR A 507 -29.34 52.03 28.65
CA THR A 507 -28.19 52.61 29.33
C THR A 507 -28.41 52.53 30.85
N SER A 508 -27.40 52.14 31.62
CA SER A 508 -27.24 52.66 32.99
C SER A 508 -25.77 52.64 33.42
N THR A 509 -25.32 53.84 33.75
CA THR A 509 -24.14 54.30 34.50
C THR A 509 -23.77 53.46 35.73
N ALA A 510 -22.47 53.17 35.91
CA ALA A 510 -21.82 53.08 37.24
C ALA A 510 -20.29 53.20 37.12
N THR A 511 -19.81 54.42 37.36
CA THR A 511 -18.58 54.83 38.06
C THR A 511 -17.38 53.88 38.18
N ALA A 512 -16.24 54.40 37.72
CA ALA A 512 -14.90 53.94 38.03
C ALA A 512 -14.62 53.95 39.55
N ARG A 513 -14.10 52.82 40.06
CA ARG A 513 -13.24 52.80 41.25
C ARG A 513 -12.02 51.95 40.96
N THR A 514 -10.88 52.62 41.04
CA THR A 514 -9.54 52.06 41.15
C THR A 514 -9.46 51.08 42.32
N ASN A 515 -8.98 49.87 42.07
CA ASN A 515 -8.18 49.14 43.07
C ASN A 515 -7.31 48.07 42.39
N SER A 516 -6.01 48.34 42.48
CA SER A 516 -4.92 47.39 42.40
C SER A 516 -5.19 46.16 43.27
N LYS A 517 -5.17 44.97 42.66
CA LYS A 517 -4.61 43.74 43.24
C LYS A 517 -4.55 42.62 42.19
N ARG A 518 -3.46 41.87 42.26
CA ARG A 518 -3.13 40.67 41.47
C ARG A 518 -4.32 39.73 41.40
N ASP A 519 -4.71 39.32 40.20
CA ASP A 519 -5.38 38.04 39.95
C ASP A 519 -5.03 37.60 38.52
N GLY A 520 -4.46 36.40 38.39
CA GLY A 520 -4.26 35.76 37.11
C GLY A 520 -5.61 35.57 36.43
N VAL A 521 -5.73 36.01 35.17
CA VAL A 521 -6.94 35.78 34.38
C VAL A 521 -7.15 34.26 34.29
N PRO A 522 -8.26 33.70 34.83
CA PRO A 522 -8.56 32.31 34.63
C PRO A 522 -8.86 32.14 33.14
N ILE A 523 -8.18 31.19 32.49
CA ILE A 523 -8.61 30.68 31.19
C ILE A 523 -10.07 30.23 31.39
N ALA A 524 -11.03 31.03 30.91
CA ALA A 524 -12.42 30.61 30.88
C ALA A 524 -12.45 29.25 30.16
N HIS A 525 -12.95 28.22 30.82
CA HIS A 525 -13.05 26.86 30.29
C HIS A 525 -13.83 26.88 28.97
N ILE A 526 -13.14 27.00 27.83
CA ILE A 526 -13.71 26.70 26.51
C ILE A 526 -13.78 25.17 26.42
N GLU A 527 -14.75 24.57 27.10
CA GLU A 527 -15.06 23.16 26.90
C GLU A 527 -15.84 23.00 25.61
N ALA A 528 -15.27 22.27 24.65
CA ALA A 528 -16.00 21.88 23.44
C ALA A 528 -17.31 21.17 23.83
N PRO A 529 -18.44 21.42 23.13
CA PRO A 529 -19.74 20.82 23.45
C PRO A 529 -19.68 19.29 23.61
N ILE A 530 -18.85 18.64 22.78
CA ILE A 530 -18.61 17.19 22.84
C ILE A 530 -17.97 16.78 24.18
N ILE A 531 -16.97 17.50 24.69
CA ILE A 531 -16.30 17.19 25.97
C ILE A 531 -17.27 17.36 27.14
N LYS A 532 -18.08 18.42 27.12
CA LYS A 532 -19.11 18.66 28.13
C LYS A 532 -20.18 17.55 28.14
N LEU A 533 -20.60 17.11 26.95
CA LEU A 533 -21.54 16.00 26.76
C LEU A 533 -20.97 14.70 27.36
N TRP A 534 -19.70 14.38 27.07
CA TRP A 534 -19.03 13.17 27.54
C TRP A 534 -18.74 13.17 29.04
N LYS A 535 -18.39 14.32 29.64
CA LYS A 535 -18.26 14.45 31.10
C LYS A 535 -19.59 14.18 31.81
N ARG A 536 -20.71 14.59 31.21
CA ARG A 536 -22.06 14.33 31.74
C ARG A 536 -22.48 12.86 31.54
N PHE A 537 -22.02 12.23 30.45
CA PHE A 537 -22.33 10.85 30.10
C PHE A 537 -21.96 9.84 31.20
N GLN A 538 -20.79 10.00 31.82
CA GLN A 538 -20.26 9.06 32.81
C GLN A 538 -21.08 8.98 34.10
N LEU A 539 -21.79 10.05 34.48
CA LEU A 539 -22.47 10.14 35.77
C LEU A 539 -24.00 10.06 35.68
N TYR A 540 -24.60 10.34 34.52
CA TYR A 540 -26.05 10.63 34.41
C TYR A 540 -26.79 9.90 33.30
N PHE A 541 -26.23 8.86 32.65
CA PHE A 541 -26.91 8.23 31.51
C PHE A 541 -28.22 7.48 31.82
N LEU A 542 -28.60 7.33 33.09
CA LEU A 542 -29.89 6.80 33.54
C LEU A 542 -30.56 7.68 34.64
N SER A 543 -30.20 8.96 34.76
CA SER A 543 -30.71 9.78 35.87
C SER A 543 -32.14 10.28 35.65
N ASN A 544 -33.01 9.97 36.60
CA ASN A 544 -34.30 10.62 36.90
C ASN A 544 -35.21 10.95 35.71
N ASN A 545 -35.52 9.93 34.91
CA ASN A 545 -36.50 10.03 33.84
C ASN A 545 -37.81 9.34 34.26
N SER A 546 -38.95 10.03 34.17
CA SER A 546 -40.28 9.48 34.51
C SER A 546 -40.74 8.34 33.59
N LEU A 547 -39.96 8.07 32.53
CA LEU A 547 -40.20 7.06 31.51
C LEU A 547 -39.51 5.71 31.79
N LEU A 548 -38.72 5.59 32.87
CA LEU A 548 -38.06 4.34 33.25
C LEU A 548 -38.99 3.46 34.10
N SER A 549 -38.86 2.14 33.99
CA SER A 549 -39.55 1.21 34.88
C SER A 549 -39.11 1.40 36.33
N THR A 550 -40.02 1.17 37.29
CA THR A 550 -39.73 1.26 38.72
C THR A 550 -38.56 0.35 39.14
N SER A 551 -38.41 -0.81 38.48
CA SER A 551 -37.30 -1.74 38.72
C SER A 551 -35.96 -1.16 38.27
N CYS A 552 -35.87 -0.66 37.03
CA CYS A 552 -34.65 -0.02 36.51
C CYS A 552 -34.29 1.24 37.31
N GLN A 553 -35.29 2.04 37.74
CA GLN A 553 -35.07 3.23 38.56
C GLN A 553 -34.52 2.87 39.95
N ASN A 554 -35.07 1.84 40.60
CA ASN A 554 -34.57 1.34 41.88
C ASN A 554 -33.15 0.80 41.78
N ALA A 555 -32.85 0.03 40.73
CA ALA A 555 -31.52 -0.51 40.46
C ALA A 555 -30.50 0.60 40.17
N THR A 556 -30.89 1.62 39.39
CA THR A 556 -30.05 2.80 39.12
C THR A 556 -29.78 3.59 40.40
N ASN A 557 -30.79 3.75 41.27
CA ASN A 557 -30.63 4.40 42.58
C ASN A 557 -29.69 3.58 43.50
N LYS A 558 -29.77 2.25 43.46
CA LYS A 558 -28.84 1.36 44.19
C LYS A 558 -27.40 1.57 43.69
N PHE A 559 -27.20 1.60 42.36
CA PHE A 559 -25.90 1.88 41.74
C PHE A 559 -25.34 3.25 42.15
N GLN A 560 -26.14 4.32 42.09
CA GLN A 560 -25.72 5.65 42.52
C GLN A 560 -25.38 5.72 44.02
N LYS A 561 -26.14 5.03 44.88
CA LYS A 561 -25.82 4.91 46.31
C LYS A 561 -24.51 4.14 46.53
N GLY A 562 -24.27 3.07 45.78
CA GLY A 562 -23.03 2.30 45.83
C GLY A 562 -21.80 3.14 45.43
N LEU A 563 -21.92 3.96 44.38
CA LEU A 563 -20.87 4.92 44.00
C LEU A 563 -20.58 5.93 45.12
N LYS A 564 -21.61 6.49 45.75
CA LYS A 564 -21.44 7.43 46.88
C LYS A 564 -20.82 6.76 48.12
N ARG A 565 -20.98 5.45 48.26
CA ARG A 565 -20.44 4.64 49.37
C ARG A 565 -19.07 4.04 49.09
N ASN A 566 -18.46 4.32 47.93
CA ASN A 566 -17.18 3.73 47.53
C ASN A 566 -17.19 2.20 47.43
N GLU A 567 -18.32 1.62 47.02
CA GLU A 567 -18.46 0.17 46.86
C GLU A 567 -17.77 -0.32 45.57
N TYR A 568 -16.93 -1.36 45.66
CA TYR A 568 -16.10 -1.87 44.57
C TYR A 568 -16.89 -2.26 43.31
N TRP A 569 -18.03 -2.95 43.47
CA TRP A 569 -18.85 -3.39 42.33
C TRP A 569 -19.41 -2.21 41.52
N ALA A 570 -19.78 -1.11 42.18
CA ALA A 570 -20.31 0.09 41.54
C ALA A 570 -19.19 0.84 40.79
N PHE A 571 -18.00 0.95 41.38
CA PHE A 571 -16.83 1.50 40.69
C PHE A 571 -16.42 0.66 39.48
N LYS A 572 -16.42 -0.67 39.62
CA LYS A 572 -16.11 -1.59 38.52
C LYS A 572 -17.09 -1.46 37.36
N MET A 573 -18.38 -1.34 37.65
CA MET A 573 -19.43 -1.13 36.65
C MET A 573 -19.29 0.23 35.94
N LEU A 574 -18.94 1.30 36.68
CA LEU A 574 -18.65 2.62 36.10
C LEU A 574 -17.38 2.58 35.23
N ASP A 575 -16.32 1.93 35.71
CA ASP A 575 -15.05 1.80 35.01
C ASP A 575 -15.17 1.02 33.71
N ALA A 576 -16.01 -0.02 33.70
CA ALA A 576 -16.27 -0.87 32.54
C ALA A 576 -17.05 -0.17 31.42
N THR A 577 -17.73 0.93 31.71
CA THR A 577 -18.42 1.74 30.69
C THR A 577 -17.42 2.48 29.81
N ALA A 578 -17.69 2.54 28.50
CA ALA A 578 -16.83 3.22 27.54
C ALA A 578 -16.60 4.70 27.90
N LYS A 579 -15.33 5.12 27.79
CA LYS A 579 -14.86 6.47 28.08
C LYS A 579 -14.38 7.15 26.80
N LEU A 580 -14.35 8.49 26.80
CA LEU A 580 -13.83 9.27 25.68
C LEU A 580 -12.37 8.90 25.38
N PRO A 581 -12.06 8.31 24.21
CA PRO A 581 -10.69 7.94 23.89
C PRO A 581 -9.90 9.14 23.36
N SER A 582 -8.57 9.07 23.45
CA SER A 582 -7.69 9.96 22.71
C SER A 582 -7.72 9.64 21.21
N GLY A 583 -7.49 10.64 20.36
CA GLY A 583 -7.42 10.42 18.91
C GLY A 583 -8.77 10.43 18.17
N ILE A 584 -9.79 11.13 18.68
CA ILE A 584 -11.08 11.31 17.97
C ILE A 584 -10.86 11.86 16.55
N LEU A 585 -9.96 12.84 16.39
CA LEU A 585 -9.61 13.41 15.08
C LEU A 585 -8.79 12.44 14.21
N SER A 586 -8.28 11.35 14.78
CA SER A 586 -7.67 10.23 14.05
C SER A 586 -8.69 9.12 13.73
N GLY A 587 -9.98 9.36 14.01
CA GLY A 587 -11.07 8.42 13.78
C GLY A 587 -11.26 7.39 14.89
N ASN A 588 -10.62 7.57 16.06
CA ASN A 588 -10.81 6.73 17.24
C ASN A 588 -12.13 7.07 17.94
N VAL A 589 -13.24 6.64 17.36
CA VAL A 589 -14.59 6.95 17.87
C VAL A 589 -15.31 5.73 18.44
N ASN A 590 -15.01 4.53 17.94
CA ASN A 590 -15.63 3.30 18.43
C ASN A 590 -14.95 2.84 19.71
N GLN A 591 -15.69 2.83 20.82
CA GLN A 591 -15.17 2.41 22.11
C GLN A 591 -16.10 1.37 22.74
N PHE A 592 -15.56 0.20 23.05
CA PHE A 592 -16.34 -0.92 23.61
C PHE A 592 -16.33 -0.94 25.15
N GLY A 593 -15.49 -0.14 25.81
CA GLY A 593 -15.34 -0.24 27.27
C GLY A 593 -14.73 -1.59 27.67
N ASP A 594 -14.81 -1.93 28.95
CA ASP A 594 -14.37 -3.25 29.43
C ASP A 594 -15.55 -4.24 29.42
N TYR A 595 -15.64 -4.99 28.32
CA TYR A 595 -16.67 -6.01 28.13
C TYR A 595 -16.67 -7.08 29.24
N ASP A 596 -15.49 -7.65 29.55
CA ASP A 596 -15.38 -8.70 30.55
C ASP A 596 -15.54 -8.13 31.97
N GLY A 597 -15.03 -6.91 32.20
CA GLY A 597 -15.20 -6.17 33.45
C GLY A 597 -16.68 -5.94 33.77
N CYS A 598 -17.49 -5.53 32.79
CA CYS A 598 -18.94 -5.36 32.98
C CYS A 598 -19.64 -6.69 33.26
N LEU A 599 -19.33 -7.74 32.50
CA LEU A 599 -19.94 -9.07 32.69
C LEU A 599 -19.51 -9.75 33.99
N SER A 600 -18.44 -9.31 34.64
CA SER A 600 -18.04 -9.85 35.95
C SER A 600 -18.88 -9.33 37.12
N VAL A 601 -19.70 -8.29 36.92
CA VAL A 601 -20.59 -7.71 37.93
C VAL A 601 -21.99 -8.33 37.79
N VAL A 602 -22.48 -8.96 38.85
CA VAL A 602 -23.75 -9.73 38.83
C VAL A 602 -24.96 -8.82 38.57
N GLU A 603 -24.97 -7.63 39.16
CA GLU A 603 -26.01 -6.62 39.01
C GLU A 603 -25.92 -5.82 37.71
N ALA A 604 -25.02 -6.18 36.78
CA ALA A 604 -24.79 -5.42 35.55
C ALA A 604 -25.16 -6.18 34.27
N GLN A 605 -25.39 -5.41 33.21
CA GLN A 605 -25.66 -5.86 31.85
C GLN A 605 -24.84 -4.99 30.89
N TYR A 606 -24.03 -5.62 30.05
CA TYR A 606 -23.28 -4.92 29.00
C TYR A 606 -24.19 -4.67 27.81
N CYS A 607 -24.24 -3.45 27.28
CA CYS A 607 -24.98 -3.09 26.07
C CYS A 607 -24.08 -2.31 25.10
N LEU A 608 -24.09 -2.68 23.81
CA LEU A 608 -23.45 -1.88 22.76
C LEU A 608 -24.49 -0.99 22.08
N ALA A 609 -24.36 0.33 22.27
CA ALA A 609 -25.22 1.34 21.68
C ALA A 609 -24.64 1.87 20.37
N GLU A 610 -25.50 2.11 19.38
CA GLU A 610 -25.15 2.82 18.13
C GLU A 610 -25.60 4.28 18.28
N LEU A 611 -24.66 5.21 18.16
CA LEU A 611 -24.88 6.64 18.36
C LEU A 611 -24.64 7.39 17.05
N ASN A 612 -25.57 8.27 16.66
CA ASN A 612 -25.33 9.25 15.61
C ASN A 612 -25.08 10.62 16.26
N LEU A 613 -23.85 11.12 16.10
CA LEU A 613 -23.39 12.39 16.67
C LEU A 613 -23.61 13.61 15.75
N ASP A 614 -24.32 13.46 14.63
CA ASP A 614 -24.58 14.54 13.68
C ASP A 614 -25.21 15.77 14.34
N SER A 615 -26.08 15.58 15.34
CA SER A 615 -26.71 16.67 16.10
C SER A 615 -25.78 17.39 17.08
N VAL A 616 -24.63 16.80 17.40
CA VAL A 616 -23.65 17.34 18.37
C VAL A 616 -22.65 18.29 17.69
N TRP A 617 -22.44 18.13 16.39
CA TRP A 617 -21.52 18.97 15.62
C TRP A 617 -22.17 20.31 15.26
N SER A 618 -21.82 21.40 15.95
CA SER A 618 -22.23 22.77 15.57
C SER A 618 -21.52 23.24 14.28
N GLU A 619 -22.05 24.26 13.60
CA GLU A 619 -21.50 24.77 12.32
C GLU A 619 -19.99 25.06 12.37
N HIS A 620 -19.49 25.58 13.50
CA HIS A 620 -18.07 25.89 13.69
C HIS A 620 -17.13 24.66 13.73
N TYR A 621 -17.66 23.45 13.97
CA TYR A 621 -16.87 22.22 14.12
C TYR A 621 -17.08 21.19 12.99
N VAL A 622 -17.79 21.55 11.92
CA VAL A 622 -18.10 20.66 10.78
C VAL A 622 -16.84 20.09 10.11
N GLN A 623 -15.73 20.83 10.11
CA GLN A 623 -14.46 20.32 9.58
C GLN A 623 -13.91 19.10 10.35
N TYR A 624 -14.14 19.05 11.66
CA TYR A 624 -13.68 17.96 12.53
C TYR A 624 -14.58 16.72 12.46
N LYS A 625 -15.85 16.91 12.07
CA LYS A 625 -16.82 15.83 11.86
C LYS A 625 -16.32 14.82 10.83
N ASN A 626 -15.77 15.29 9.71
CA ASN A 626 -15.21 14.41 8.68
C ASN A 626 -14.04 13.58 9.21
N LEU A 627 -13.17 14.15 10.04
CA LEU A 627 -12.05 13.43 10.66
C LEU A 627 -12.54 12.36 11.65
N ALA A 628 -13.48 12.73 12.53
CA ALA A 628 -14.06 11.80 13.51
C ALA A 628 -14.71 10.58 12.87
N HIS A 629 -15.43 10.79 11.75
CA HIS A 629 -16.06 9.70 10.99
C HIS A 629 -15.18 9.13 9.87
N SER A 630 -13.88 9.45 9.87
CA SER A 630 -12.89 8.95 8.88
C SER A 630 -13.32 9.14 7.42
N TYR A 631 -13.88 10.31 7.11
CA TYR A 631 -14.38 10.74 5.79
C TYR A 631 -15.58 9.96 5.25
N TYR A 632 -16.34 9.25 6.09
CA TYR A 632 -17.56 8.54 5.70
C TYR A 632 -17.40 7.64 4.46
N PRO A 633 -16.46 6.67 4.45
CA PRO A 633 -16.28 5.76 3.32
C PRO A 633 -17.58 5.03 2.96
N PHE A 634 -18.35 4.61 3.97
CA PHE A 634 -19.68 4.02 3.84
C PHE A 634 -20.68 4.81 4.68
N LYS A 635 -21.83 5.13 4.09
CA LYS A 635 -22.89 5.86 4.78
C LYS A 635 -24.05 4.91 5.09
N GLY A 636 -24.28 4.64 6.37
CA GLY A 636 -25.40 3.85 6.85
C GLY A 636 -26.47 4.65 7.58
N THR A 637 -27.61 4.00 7.77
CA THR A 637 -28.71 4.36 8.67
C THR A 637 -28.91 3.27 9.74
N PHE A 638 -29.70 3.55 10.78
CA PHE A 638 -29.99 2.55 11.83
C PHE A 638 -30.79 1.34 11.33
N GLU A 639 -31.51 1.48 10.23
CA GLU A 639 -32.35 0.42 9.64
C GLU A 639 -31.58 -0.49 8.68
N ASP A 640 -30.38 -0.08 8.24
CA ASP A 640 -29.60 -0.84 7.27
C ASP A 640 -29.10 -2.19 7.85
N PRO A 641 -28.95 -3.25 7.02
CA PRO A 641 -28.38 -4.52 7.46
C PRO A 641 -26.87 -4.40 7.76
N GLN A 642 -26.51 -4.31 9.05
CA GLN A 642 -25.11 -4.07 9.49
C GLN A 642 -24.22 -5.31 9.62
N HIS A 643 -24.75 -6.50 9.31
CA HIS A 643 -24.06 -7.76 9.60
C HIS A 643 -22.97 -8.14 8.56
N ARG A 644 -22.91 -7.46 7.40
CA ARG A 644 -21.91 -7.71 6.32
C ARG A 644 -21.17 -6.49 5.79
N VAL A 645 -21.74 -5.29 5.95
CA VAL A 645 -21.11 -4.02 5.56
C VAL A 645 -20.88 -3.18 6.82
N PRO A 646 -19.66 -2.63 7.04
CA PRO A 646 -19.41 -1.78 8.18
C PRO A 646 -20.03 -0.39 7.97
N ASP A 647 -20.43 0.25 9.07
CA ASP A 647 -20.93 1.62 9.06
C ASP A 647 -19.88 2.59 9.63
N PHE A 648 -19.81 3.78 9.02
CA PHE A 648 -18.97 4.89 9.46
C PHE A 648 -19.80 6.13 9.85
N THR A 649 -21.12 6.11 9.63
CA THR A 649 -22.02 7.17 10.08
C THR A 649 -22.25 7.08 11.59
N THR A 650 -22.53 5.87 12.10
CA THR A 650 -22.76 5.65 13.53
C THR A 650 -21.49 5.26 14.27
N ILE A 651 -21.47 5.56 15.56
CA ILE A 651 -20.40 5.23 16.50
C ILE A 651 -20.91 4.14 17.44
N LYS A 652 -20.08 3.13 17.67
CA LYS A 652 -20.38 2.03 18.59
C LYS A 652 -19.81 2.33 19.96
N TRP A 653 -20.68 2.36 20.97
CA TRP A 653 -20.36 2.75 22.33
C TRP A 653 -20.82 1.70 23.35
N GLY A 654 -19.88 1.13 24.10
CA GLY A 654 -20.17 0.11 25.13
C GLY A 654 -20.61 0.74 26.45
N ILE A 655 -21.76 0.34 26.98
CA ILE A 655 -22.33 0.89 28.22
C ILE A 655 -22.68 -0.25 29.16
N CYS A 656 -22.22 -0.15 30.41
CA CYS A 656 -22.56 -1.09 31.47
C CYS A 656 -23.75 -0.54 32.27
N ILE A 657 -24.92 -1.17 32.16
CA ILE A 657 -26.17 -0.72 32.79
C ILE A 657 -26.62 -1.70 33.89
N PRO A 658 -27.47 -1.29 34.85
CA PRO A 658 -28.02 -2.22 35.83
C PRO A 658 -28.81 -3.33 35.13
N SER A 659 -28.73 -4.55 35.66
CA SER A 659 -29.31 -5.74 35.04
C SER A 659 -30.83 -5.64 34.86
N GLU A 660 -31.51 -4.87 35.69
CA GLU A 660 -32.95 -4.64 35.68
C GLU A 660 -33.40 -3.73 34.53
N CYS A 661 -32.47 -3.00 33.90
CA CYS A 661 -32.75 -2.07 32.81
C CYS A 661 -32.72 -2.77 31.43
N THR A 662 -33.65 -2.38 30.56
CA THR A 662 -33.80 -2.90 29.21
C THR A 662 -33.05 -2.07 28.17
N ALA A 663 -32.78 -2.64 27.00
CA ALA A 663 -32.17 -1.94 25.87
C ALA A 663 -32.98 -0.70 25.43
N LYS A 664 -34.32 -0.80 25.45
CA LYS A 664 -35.23 0.30 25.08
C LYS A 664 -35.15 1.46 26.07
N GLU A 665 -35.08 1.17 27.37
CA GLU A 665 -34.90 2.20 28.40
C GLU A 665 -33.58 2.94 28.23
N LEU A 666 -32.49 2.23 27.90
CA LEU A 666 -31.22 2.86 27.56
C LEU A 666 -31.33 3.75 26.31
N GLU A 667 -32.00 3.28 25.25
CA GLU A 667 -32.23 4.07 24.02
C GLU A 667 -33.01 5.37 24.32
N VAL A 668 -34.08 5.29 25.11
CA VAL A 668 -34.89 6.45 25.52
C VAL A 668 -34.06 7.42 26.36
N SER A 669 -33.28 6.90 27.31
CA SER A 669 -32.44 7.72 28.18
C SER A 669 -31.36 8.48 27.39
N LEU A 670 -30.69 7.81 26.45
CA LEU A 670 -29.69 8.43 25.57
C LEU A 670 -30.27 9.58 24.73
N LYS A 671 -31.51 9.43 24.26
CA LYS A 671 -32.19 10.45 23.46
C LYS A 671 -32.66 11.65 24.28
N THR A 672 -33.23 11.39 25.46
CA THR A 672 -33.86 12.43 26.29
C THR A 672 -32.85 13.24 27.09
N GLU A 673 -31.85 12.60 27.70
CA GLU A 673 -30.86 13.28 28.55
C GLU A 673 -29.76 14.00 27.74
N PHE A 674 -29.38 13.46 26.57
CA PHE A 674 -28.26 13.96 25.78
C PHE A 674 -28.64 14.53 24.41
N GLY A 675 -29.90 14.37 23.95
CA GLY A 675 -30.32 14.85 22.62
C GLY A 675 -29.64 14.12 21.44
N ILE A 676 -29.08 12.93 21.69
CA ILE A 676 -28.36 12.13 20.70
C ILE A 676 -29.34 11.12 20.08
N LYS A 677 -29.31 10.97 18.75
CA LYS A 677 -30.03 9.86 18.10
C LYS A 677 -29.27 8.57 18.37
N ALA A 678 -29.87 7.67 19.13
CA ALA A 678 -29.28 6.38 19.50
C ALA A 678 -30.19 5.21 19.09
N LYS A 679 -29.58 4.06 18.82
CA LYS A 679 -30.27 2.77 18.65
C LYS A 679 -29.60 1.72 19.53
N VAL A 680 -30.38 1.03 20.36
CA VAL A 680 -29.88 -0.07 21.19
C VAL A 680 -30.74 -1.30 20.93
N ARG A 681 -30.16 -2.29 20.26
CA ARG A 681 -30.87 -3.54 19.92
C ARG A 681 -30.79 -4.50 21.10
N GLU A 682 -31.89 -5.20 21.41
CA GLU A 682 -31.96 -6.12 22.55
C GLU A 682 -30.89 -7.23 22.51
N ASN A 683 -30.55 -7.72 21.32
CA ASN A 683 -29.51 -8.73 21.12
C ASN A 683 -28.07 -8.21 21.35
N MET A 684 -27.89 -6.89 21.42
CA MET A 684 -26.60 -6.25 21.72
C MET A 684 -26.38 -6.02 23.23
N CYS A 685 -27.35 -6.43 24.06
CA CYS A 685 -27.26 -6.42 25.51
C CYS A 685 -27.06 -7.83 26.06
N ARG A 686 -26.13 -8.02 27.00
CA ARG A 686 -25.77 -9.34 27.55
C ARG A 686 -25.44 -9.29 29.04
N ARG A 687 -25.83 -10.36 29.76
CA ARG A 687 -25.52 -10.58 31.18
C ARG A 687 -24.55 -11.75 31.37
N ALA A 688 -23.85 -11.77 32.52
CA ALA A 688 -22.91 -12.83 32.91
C ALA A 688 -23.53 -14.24 32.83
N ASN A 689 -24.73 -14.40 33.39
CA ASN A 689 -25.39 -15.69 33.57
C ASN A 689 -26.24 -16.14 32.37
N GLN A 690 -26.22 -15.39 31.27
CA GLN A 690 -27.00 -15.71 30.05
C GLN A 690 -26.27 -16.69 29.11
N GLY A 691 -25.19 -17.33 29.60
CA GLY A 691 -24.23 -18.11 28.81
C GLY A 691 -24.74 -19.42 28.18
N SER A 692 -25.91 -19.94 28.59
CA SER A 692 -26.39 -21.24 28.12
C SER A 692 -27.80 -21.12 27.53
N ARG A 693 -27.90 -20.66 26.28
CA ARG A 693 -29.14 -20.85 25.50
C ARG A 693 -29.48 -22.34 25.47
N PRO A 694 -30.75 -22.73 25.71
CA PRO A 694 -31.14 -24.14 25.65
C PRO A 694 -30.74 -24.72 24.29
N LEU A 695 -30.31 -25.98 24.30
CA LEU A 695 -29.94 -26.68 23.07
C LEU A 695 -31.21 -26.88 22.23
N SER A 696 -31.24 -26.29 21.05
CA SER A 696 -32.30 -26.54 20.07
C SER A 696 -32.11 -27.92 19.45
N PHE A 697 -33.16 -28.46 18.84
CA PHE A 697 -33.07 -29.72 18.08
C PHE A 697 -31.92 -29.69 17.06
N GLY A 698 -31.73 -28.56 16.37
CA GLY A 698 -30.63 -28.37 15.42
C GLY A 698 -29.24 -28.43 16.06
N ASP A 699 -29.08 -27.98 17.31
CA ASP A 699 -27.81 -28.09 18.05
C ASP A 699 -27.45 -29.56 18.31
N TYR A 700 -28.42 -30.38 18.72
CA TYR A 700 -28.21 -31.82 18.92
C TYR A 700 -27.84 -32.51 17.61
N VAL A 701 -28.55 -32.22 16.52
CA VAL A 701 -28.25 -32.78 15.19
C VAL A 701 -26.85 -32.40 14.71
N ALA A 702 -26.46 -31.13 14.83
CA ALA A 702 -25.13 -30.68 14.44
C ALA A 702 -24.02 -31.35 15.26
N ARG A 703 -24.16 -31.41 16.59
CA ARG A 703 -23.19 -32.09 17.46
C ARG A 703 -23.08 -33.58 17.13
N ALA A 704 -24.21 -34.26 16.93
CA ALA A 704 -24.23 -35.65 16.51
C ALA A 704 -23.52 -35.85 15.16
N PHE A 705 -23.75 -34.95 14.19
CA PHE A 705 -23.08 -34.98 12.88
C PHE A 705 -21.56 -34.86 13.02
N PHE A 706 -21.05 -33.86 13.75
CA PHE A 706 -19.60 -33.67 13.93
C PHE A 706 -18.95 -34.78 14.76
N MET A 707 -19.62 -35.27 15.81
CA MET A 707 -19.12 -36.42 16.59
C MET A 707 -19.09 -37.70 15.77
N THR A 708 -20.10 -37.95 14.94
CA THR A 708 -20.13 -39.09 14.03
C THR A 708 -19.04 -38.99 12.98
N LEU A 709 -18.86 -37.81 12.36
CA LEU A 709 -17.80 -37.58 11.39
C LEU A 709 -16.41 -37.81 12.00
N LEU A 710 -16.17 -37.28 13.20
CA LEU A 710 -14.92 -37.47 13.93
C LEU A 710 -14.68 -38.95 14.26
N LEU A 711 -15.69 -39.65 14.77
CA LEU A 711 -15.62 -41.07 15.10
C LEU A 711 -15.34 -41.91 13.85
N VAL A 712 -16.03 -41.64 12.73
CA VAL A 712 -15.79 -42.31 11.45
C VAL A 712 -14.36 -42.07 10.97
N VAL A 713 -13.85 -40.83 11.00
CA VAL A 713 -12.47 -40.55 10.59
C VAL A 713 -11.46 -41.28 11.48
N ILE A 714 -11.66 -41.30 12.80
CA ILE A 714 -10.77 -42.01 13.75
C ILE A 714 -10.80 -43.52 13.49
N VAL A 715 -11.98 -44.14 13.49
CA VAL A 715 -12.15 -45.59 13.27
C VAL A 715 -11.58 -45.99 11.92
N SER A 716 -11.90 -45.26 10.85
CA SER A 716 -11.37 -45.54 9.52
C SER A 716 -9.86 -45.41 9.44
N THR A 717 -9.26 -44.46 10.17
CA THR A 717 -7.80 -44.26 10.17
C THR A 717 -7.10 -45.37 10.96
N LEU A 718 -7.65 -45.79 12.10
CA LEU A 718 -7.13 -46.91 12.88
C LEU A 718 -7.20 -48.24 12.11
N LEU A 719 -8.35 -48.52 11.48
CA LEU A 719 -8.53 -49.73 10.67
C LEU A 719 -7.67 -49.72 9.40
N ALA A 720 -7.44 -48.54 8.80
CA ALA A 720 -6.59 -48.42 7.62
C ALA A 720 -5.11 -48.67 7.91
N ASN A 721 -4.64 -48.51 9.15
CA ASN A 721 -3.23 -48.76 9.49
C ASN A 721 -2.89 -50.27 9.46
N ASN A 722 -3.90 -51.14 9.54
CA ASN A 722 -3.77 -52.60 9.48
C ASN A 722 -3.95 -53.17 8.04
N GLN A 723 -3.87 -52.31 7.00
CA GLN A 723 -4.33 -52.61 5.63
C GLN A 723 -3.53 -53.64 4.82
N GLU A 724 -2.41 -54.16 5.29
CA GLU A 724 -1.71 -55.23 4.55
C GLU A 724 -2.54 -56.52 4.47
N ILE A 725 -3.56 -56.70 5.32
CA ILE A 725 -4.29 -57.98 5.45
C ILE A 725 -5.70 -57.97 4.80
N LEU A 726 -6.33 -56.81 4.54
CA LEU A 726 -7.79 -56.73 4.29
C LEU A 726 -8.23 -56.32 2.87
N SER A 727 -7.31 -56.05 1.94
CA SER A 727 -7.64 -55.30 0.72
C SER A 727 -8.43 -56.03 -0.39
N ASN A 728 -8.56 -57.36 -0.36
CA ASN A 728 -9.09 -58.10 -1.52
C ASN A 728 -10.53 -58.66 -1.41
N ASN A 729 -11.15 -58.75 -0.23
CA ASN A 729 -12.44 -59.46 -0.09
C ASN A 729 -13.61 -58.69 0.57
N GLU A 730 -13.48 -57.41 0.92
CA GLU A 730 -14.53 -56.74 1.69
C GLU A 730 -15.63 -56.02 0.89
N GLY A 731 -16.84 -56.06 1.47
CA GLY A 731 -18.09 -55.49 0.94
C GLY A 731 -18.12 -53.96 0.84
N LYS A 732 -19.17 -53.43 0.19
CA LYS A 732 -19.31 -51.99 -0.10
C LYS A 732 -19.20 -51.09 1.14
N PHE A 733 -19.67 -51.55 2.29
CA PHE A 733 -19.65 -50.80 3.56
C PHE A 733 -18.23 -50.48 4.02
N MET A 734 -17.33 -51.48 4.06
CA MET A 734 -15.94 -51.27 4.49
C MET A 734 -15.18 -50.33 3.55
N ARG A 735 -15.46 -50.38 2.24
CA ARG A 735 -14.89 -49.43 1.27
C ARG A 735 -15.34 -47.99 1.49
N ILE A 736 -16.61 -47.79 1.86
CA ILE A 736 -17.13 -46.47 2.25
C ILE A 736 -16.43 -46.00 3.52
N LEU A 737 -16.30 -46.86 4.52
CA LEU A 737 -15.60 -46.55 5.77
C LEU A 737 -14.15 -46.12 5.49
N PHE A 738 -13.37 -46.90 4.74
CA PHE A 738 -11.99 -46.58 4.38
C PHE A 738 -11.83 -45.29 3.55
N SER A 739 -12.90 -44.77 2.95
CA SER A 739 -12.85 -43.48 2.23
C SER A 739 -12.58 -42.29 3.17
N PHE A 740 -12.85 -42.45 4.47
CA PHE A 740 -12.59 -41.44 5.51
C PHE A 740 -11.20 -41.56 6.17
N ALA A 741 -10.38 -42.54 5.79
CA ALA A 741 -9.06 -42.74 6.39
C ALA A 741 -8.12 -41.55 6.11
N LEU A 742 -7.66 -40.88 7.17
CA LEU A 742 -6.88 -39.64 7.09
C LEU A 742 -5.56 -39.85 6.36
N GLN A 743 -4.83 -40.92 6.66
CA GLN A 743 -3.52 -41.22 6.06
C GLN A 743 -3.64 -41.43 4.54
N SER A 744 -4.70 -42.10 4.08
CA SER A 744 -4.99 -42.33 2.67
C SER A 744 -5.34 -41.03 1.94
N ASN A 745 -6.20 -40.20 2.53
CA ASN A 745 -6.57 -38.90 1.94
C ASN A 745 -5.40 -37.92 1.97
N TRP A 746 -4.56 -37.95 3.00
CA TRP A 746 -3.33 -37.17 3.08
C TRP A 746 -2.32 -37.56 2.01
N LYS A 747 -2.11 -38.88 1.80
CA LYS A 747 -1.31 -39.39 0.69
C LYS A 747 -1.88 -38.91 -0.65
N ARG A 748 -3.18 -38.97 -0.88
CA ARG A 748 -3.83 -38.47 -2.12
C ARG A 748 -3.72 -36.96 -2.29
N LEU A 749 -3.72 -36.19 -1.21
CA LEU A 749 -3.50 -34.75 -1.24
C LEU A 749 -2.07 -34.45 -1.71
N LYS A 750 -1.08 -35.10 -1.10
CA LYS A 750 0.35 -34.99 -1.44
C LYS A 750 0.72 -35.59 -2.80
N HIS A 751 0.01 -36.64 -3.23
CA HIS A 751 0.27 -37.30 -4.50
C HIS A 751 -0.09 -36.36 -5.65
N ILE A 752 0.94 -35.75 -6.22
CA ILE A 752 0.87 -35.08 -7.52
C ILE A 752 1.01 -36.23 -8.51
N SER A 753 -0.01 -36.49 -9.33
CA SER A 753 0.16 -37.37 -10.49
C SER A 753 1.36 -36.83 -11.29
N ASN A 754 2.50 -37.49 -11.14
CA ASN A 754 3.55 -37.45 -12.13
C ASN A 754 2.98 -38.30 -13.26
N GLY A 755 2.74 -37.69 -14.42
CA GLY A 755 2.41 -38.41 -15.65
C GLY A 755 3.58 -39.24 -16.18
N ASP A 756 4.40 -39.81 -15.28
CA ASP A 756 5.63 -40.57 -15.56
C ASP A 756 5.83 -41.73 -14.56
N GLU A 757 4.80 -42.14 -13.81
CA GLU A 757 4.85 -43.45 -13.15
C GLU A 757 4.34 -44.53 -14.09
N THR A 758 5.28 -45.12 -14.83
CA THR A 758 5.21 -46.51 -15.27
C THR A 758 4.85 -47.38 -14.07
N ILE A 759 3.58 -47.75 -13.94
CA ILE A 759 3.18 -48.85 -13.06
C ILE A 759 3.80 -50.11 -13.68
N ASN A 760 4.94 -50.54 -13.14
CA ASN A 760 5.44 -51.90 -13.34
C ASN A 760 4.46 -52.85 -12.63
N VAL A 761 3.44 -53.28 -13.34
CA VAL A 761 2.74 -54.51 -13.00
C VAL A 761 3.66 -55.63 -13.47
N ASN A 762 4.45 -56.20 -12.55
CA ASN A 762 5.06 -57.51 -12.75
C ASN A 762 3.93 -58.55 -12.84
N ASN A 763 3.37 -58.72 -14.04
CA ASN A 763 2.67 -59.94 -14.41
C ASN A 763 3.58 -60.69 -15.37
N ASN A 764 4.08 -61.84 -14.90
CA ASN A 764 4.90 -62.81 -15.61
C ASN A 764 4.18 -63.44 -16.82
N ASN A 765 3.81 -62.65 -17.84
CA ASN A 765 3.51 -63.21 -19.15
C ASN A 765 3.87 -62.21 -20.24
N ASN A 766 4.83 -62.63 -21.05
CA ASN A 766 5.38 -61.94 -22.21
C ASN A 766 4.28 -61.48 -23.16
N ASN A 767 4.00 -60.17 -23.17
CA ASN A 767 3.57 -59.37 -24.33
C ASN A 767 3.35 -57.91 -23.87
N CYS A 768 4.43 -57.14 -23.74
CA CYS A 768 4.38 -55.71 -23.46
C CYS A 768 4.11 -54.91 -24.75
N THR A 769 2.84 -54.72 -25.10
CA THR A 769 2.44 -53.54 -25.87
C THR A 769 2.38 -52.35 -24.91
N LYS A 770 3.35 -51.42 -25.05
CA LYS A 770 3.39 -50.14 -24.33
C LYS A 770 2.18 -49.28 -24.72
N TYR A 771 1.07 -49.42 -24.00
CA TYR A 771 0.01 -48.42 -24.02
C TYR A 771 0.33 -47.35 -22.98
N ALA A 772 1.08 -46.33 -23.38
CA ALA A 772 1.15 -45.08 -22.65
C ALA A 772 -0.26 -44.46 -22.65
N LYS A 773 -0.95 -44.52 -21.50
CA LYS A 773 -2.23 -43.83 -21.30
C LYS A 773 -1.94 -42.34 -21.20
N LYS A 774 -1.76 -41.69 -22.35
CA LYS A 774 -1.61 -40.24 -22.48
C LYS A 774 -2.86 -39.61 -21.86
N GLU A 775 -2.71 -38.87 -20.76
CA GLU A 775 -3.78 -38.02 -20.21
C GLU A 775 -4.01 -36.83 -21.16
N ASP A 776 -4.57 -37.13 -22.35
CA ASP A 776 -4.99 -36.15 -23.34
C ASP A 776 -6.26 -35.45 -22.80
N GLY A 777 -6.08 -34.32 -22.09
CA GLY A 777 -7.19 -33.41 -21.77
C GLY A 777 -7.08 -32.52 -20.52
N GLU A 778 -5.98 -32.54 -19.74
CA GLU A 778 -5.86 -31.63 -18.58
C GLU A 778 -5.24 -30.26 -18.99
N ILE A 779 -6.00 -29.17 -18.86
CA ILE A 779 -5.53 -27.80 -19.14
C ILE A 779 -4.69 -27.30 -17.96
N LYS A 780 -3.38 -27.59 -17.97
CA LYS A 780 -2.46 -27.35 -16.85
C LYS A 780 -2.43 -25.89 -16.36
N ALA A 781 -2.52 -24.91 -17.26
CA ALA A 781 -2.44 -23.48 -16.93
C ALA A 781 -3.54 -23.00 -15.97
N VAL A 782 -4.69 -23.68 -15.95
CA VAL A 782 -5.84 -23.35 -15.09
C VAL A 782 -5.49 -23.44 -13.60
N HIS A 783 -4.56 -24.33 -13.21
CA HIS A 783 -4.14 -24.46 -11.82
C HIS A 783 -3.47 -23.19 -11.29
N GLY A 784 -2.54 -22.62 -12.06
CA GLY A 784 -1.87 -21.37 -11.70
C GLY A 784 -2.83 -20.18 -11.62
N ILE A 785 -3.72 -20.03 -12.63
CA ILE A 785 -4.69 -18.94 -12.67
C ILE A 785 -5.63 -19.00 -11.46
N ARG A 786 -6.12 -20.18 -11.09
CA ARG A 786 -6.96 -20.38 -9.89
C ARG A 786 -6.25 -19.98 -8.61
N ALA A 787 -4.99 -20.38 -8.45
CA ALA A 787 -4.22 -20.10 -7.24
C ALA A 787 -4.00 -18.59 -7.06
N ILE A 788 -3.55 -17.92 -8.13
CA ILE A 788 -3.30 -16.47 -8.11
C ILE A 788 -4.61 -15.71 -7.84
N SER A 789 -5.70 -16.10 -8.50
CA SER A 789 -7.01 -15.45 -8.32
C SER A 789 -7.56 -15.67 -6.90
N ALA A 790 -7.34 -16.83 -6.29
CA ALA A 790 -7.77 -17.11 -4.92
C ALA A 790 -7.02 -16.26 -3.88
N ILE A 791 -5.71 -16.07 -4.06
CA ILE A 791 -4.89 -15.23 -3.18
C ILE A 791 -5.30 -13.77 -3.31
N ALA A 792 -5.48 -13.27 -4.53
CA ALA A 792 -5.96 -11.92 -4.76
C ALA A 792 -7.36 -11.69 -4.16
N LEU A 793 -8.26 -12.66 -4.30
CA LEU A 793 -9.59 -12.61 -3.71
C LEU A 793 -9.57 -12.62 -2.17
N LEU A 794 -8.63 -13.35 -1.55
CA LEU A 794 -8.43 -13.30 -0.09
C LEU A 794 -8.13 -11.87 0.38
N MET A 795 -7.19 -11.18 -0.28
CA MET A 795 -6.82 -9.81 0.05
C MET A 795 -8.01 -8.85 -0.10
N CYS A 796 -8.82 -9.01 -1.15
CA CYS A 796 -10.03 -8.22 -1.35
C CYS A 796 -11.06 -8.43 -0.22
N HIS A 797 -11.38 -9.68 0.11
CA HIS A 797 -12.34 -9.96 1.18
C HIS A 797 -11.82 -9.48 2.55
N LYS A 798 -10.52 -9.62 2.82
CA LYS A 798 -9.90 -9.14 4.05
C LYS A 798 -9.98 -7.62 4.19
N SER A 799 -9.83 -6.87 3.09
CA SER A 799 -9.93 -5.39 3.11
C SER A 799 -11.28 -4.90 3.66
N LEU A 800 -12.39 -5.58 3.32
CA LEU A 800 -13.73 -5.25 3.83
C LEU A 800 -13.89 -5.66 5.30
N ALA A 801 -13.38 -6.84 5.68
CA ALA A 801 -13.46 -7.31 7.06
C ALA A 801 -12.67 -6.41 8.03
N LEU A 802 -11.52 -5.89 7.62
CA LEU A 802 -10.71 -4.98 8.44
C LEU A 802 -11.45 -3.68 8.78
N MET A 803 -12.35 -3.21 7.93
CA MET A 803 -13.11 -1.97 8.16
C MET A 803 -14.16 -2.09 9.29
N TYR A 804 -14.44 -3.30 9.77
CA TYR A 804 -15.25 -3.52 10.98
C TYR A 804 -14.49 -3.27 12.28
N ASN A 805 -13.17 -3.46 12.27
CA ASN A 805 -12.37 -3.39 13.49
C ASN A 805 -12.26 -1.93 13.98
N PRO A 806 -12.33 -1.71 15.30
CA PRO A 806 -12.02 -0.40 15.88
C PRO A 806 -10.51 -0.13 15.79
N TYR A 807 -10.13 0.87 14.99
CA TYR A 807 -8.74 1.34 14.92
C TYR A 807 -8.58 2.72 15.56
N ILE A 808 -7.45 2.92 16.25
CA ILE A 808 -7.06 4.22 16.82
C ILE A 808 -6.73 5.23 15.71
N ASN A 809 -6.06 4.76 14.65
CA ASN A 809 -5.64 5.53 13.47
C ASN A 809 -6.55 5.28 12.24
N ARG A 810 -7.86 5.20 12.45
CA ARG A 810 -8.85 4.88 11.41
C ARG A 810 -8.82 5.87 10.23
N THR A 811 -8.49 7.14 10.45
CA THR A 811 -8.31 8.13 9.37
C THR A 811 -7.15 7.77 8.45
N ALA A 812 -5.99 7.40 9.03
CA ALA A 812 -4.82 6.98 8.27
C ALA A 812 -5.09 5.70 7.46
N THR A 813 -5.84 4.75 8.04
CA THR A 813 -6.34 3.57 7.32
C THR A 813 -7.10 3.98 6.05
N ILE A 814 -8.04 4.91 6.19
CA ILE A 814 -8.85 5.40 5.07
C ILE A 814 -8.03 6.18 4.05
N GLU A 815 -7.05 6.98 4.48
CA GLU A 815 -6.13 7.66 3.57
C GLU A 815 -5.35 6.66 2.71
N VAL A 816 -4.85 5.57 3.29
CA VAL A 816 -4.21 4.48 2.53
C VAL A 816 -5.20 3.88 1.54
N PHE A 817 -6.42 3.53 1.98
CA PHE A 817 -7.45 2.96 1.09
C PHE A 817 -8.00 3.94 0.03
N SER A 818 -7.72 5.24 0.16
CA SER A 818 -8.05 6.26 -0.85
C SER A 818 -6.99 6.42 -1.94
N GLN A 819 -5.82 5.82 -1.77
CA GLN A 819 -4.77 5.86 -2.79
C GLN A 819 -5.17 5.03 -4.01
N GLN A 820 -4.97 5.60 -5.20
CA GLN A 820 -5.45 5.05 -6.48
C GLN A 820 -4.86 3.66 -6.82
N TRP A 821 -3.69 3.29 -6.30
CA TRP A 821 -3.12 1.95 -6.53
C TRP A 821 -3.88 0.85 -5.77
N THR A 822 -4.64 1.20 -4.72
CA THR A 822 -5.40 0.22 -3.91
C THR A 822 -6.58 -0.40 -4.66
N VAL A 823 -6.89 0.08 -5.88
CA VAL A 823 -7.88 -0.53 -6.78
C VAL A 823 -7.65 -2.02 -6.95
N ILE A 824 -6.38 -2.44 -7.04
CA ILE A 824 -6.00 -3.86 -7.17
C ILE A 824 -6.59 -4.67 -6.00
N GLY A 825 -6.51 -4.14 -4.77
CA GLY A 825 -7.04 -4.79 -3.57
C GLY A 825 -8.55 -4.64 -3.36
N ARG A 826 -9.26 -3.85 -4.17
CA ARG A 826 -10.71 -3.54 -3.99
C ARG A 826 -11.60 -4.12 -5.09
N THR A 827 -11.04 -4.52 -6.23
CA THR A 827 -11.78 -5.03 -7.39
C THR A 827 -12.04 -6.54 -7.28
N ALA A 828 -12.77 -6.98 -6.25
CA ALA A 828 -13.08 -8.39 -6.00
C ALA A 828 -13.76 -9.08 -7.21
N ILE A 829 -14.56 -8.32 -7.96
CA ILE A 829 -15.32 -8.83 -9.10
C ILE A 829 -14.43 -9.45 -10.19
N VAL A 830 -13.29 -8.84 -10.49
CA VAL A 830 -12.33 -9.32 -11.50
C VAL A 830 -11.76 -10.69 -11.11
N TYR A 831 -11.48 -10.90 -9.82
CA TYR A 831 -10.95 -12.18 -9.33
C TYR A 831 -12.02 -13.28 -9.32
N THR A 832 -13.28 -12.94 -9.02
CA THR A 832 -14.40 -13.89 -9.14
C THR A 832 -14.72 -14.26 -10.59
N ASP A 833 -14.53 -13.33 -11.53
CA ASP A 833 -14.71 -13.53 -12.97
C ASP A 833 -13.75 -14.59 -13.52
N CYS A 834 -12.52 -14.68 -13.01
CA CYS A 834 -11.57 -15.75 -13.32
C CYS A 834 -12.18 -17.14 -13.08
N PHE A 835 -12.82 -17.34 -11.93
CA PHE A 835 -13.42 -18.63 -11.57
C PHE A 835 -14.61 -18.98 -12.47
N MET A 836 -15.44 -17.99 -12.83
CA MET A 836 -16.57 -18.20 -13.74
C MET A 836 -16.12 -18.60 -15.14
N LEU A 837 -15.11 -17.92 -15.70
CA LEU A 837 -14.55 -18.25 -17.02
C LEU A 837 -14.03 -19.69 -17.04
N ILE A 838 -13.24 -20.05 -16.03
CA ILE A 838 -12.67 -21.40 -15.92
C ILE A 838 -13.77 -22.46 -15.78
N SER A 839 -14.84 -22.15 -15.05
CA SER A 839 -15.96 -23.09 -14.89
C SER A 839 -16.70 -23.34 -16.22
N GLY A 840 -17.01 -22.27 -16.97
CA GLY A 840 -17.58 -22.40 -18.31
C GLY A 840 -16.69 -23.19 -19.26
N LEU A 841 -15.38 -22.90 -19.25
CA LEU A 841 -14.36 -23.59 -20.04
C LEU A 841 -14.34 -25.10 -19.77
N LEU A 842 -14.17 -25.50 -18.51
CA LEU A 842 -14.03 -26.91 -18.15
C LEU A 842 -15.33 -27.70 -18.34
N THR A 843 -16.47 -27.06 -18.05
CA THR A 843 -17.78 -27.69 -18.24
C THR A 843 -18.00 -28.01 -19.72
N THR A 844 -17.88 -27.01 -20.60
CA THR A 844 -18.04 -27.21 -22.04
C THR A 844 -17.00 -28.17 -22.61
N HIS A 845 -15.73 -28.08 -22.19
CA HIS A 845 -14.70 -29.02 -22.64
C HIS A 845 -15.04 -30.47 -22.28
N SER A 846 -15.57 -30.71 -21.07
CA SER A 846 -16.01 -32.05 -20.65
C SER A 846 -17.22 -32.55 -21.43
N VAL A 847 -18.21 -31.69 -21.70
CA VAL A 847 -19.40 -32.03 -22.50
C VAL A 847 -19.03 -32.38 -23.93
N LEU A 848 -18.17 -31.58 -24.55
CA LEU A 848 -17.70 -31.83 -25.91
C LEU A 848 -16.91 -33.16 -26.03
N LYS A 849 -16.18 -33.53 -24.97
CA LYS A 849 -15.47 -34.82 -24.88
C LYS A 849 -16.44 -35.99 -24.72
N ASP A 850 -17.47 -35.85 -23.88
CA ASP A 850 -18.51 -36.88 -23.68
C ASP A 850 -19.30 -37.13 -24.98
N LEU A 851 -19.67 -36.06 -25.69
CA LEU A 851 -20.35 -36.14 -26.99
C LEU A 851 -19.50 -36.84 -28.05
N GLN A 852 -18.18 -36.60 -28.08
CA GLN A 852 -17.26 -37.24 -29.03
C GLN A 852 -17.02 -38.72 -28.72
N LEU A 853 -16.90 -39.09 -27.44
CA LEU A 853 -16.57 -40.46 -27.03
C LEU A 853 -17.78 -41.38 -26.95
N HIS A 854 -18.94 -40.87 -26.55
CA HIS A 854 -20.10 -41.71 -26.20
C HIS A 854 -21.36 -41.39 -27.00
N GLY A 855 -21.36 -40.34 -27.83
CA GLY A 855 -22.53 -39.92 -28.63
C GLY A 855 -23.76 -39.49 -27.81
N SER A 856 -23.66 -39.44 -26.47
CA SER A 856 -24.76 -39.17 -25.55
C SER A 856 -24.30 -38.28 -24.39
N LEU A 857 -25.23 -37.49 -23.86
CA LEU A 857 -24.95 -36.62 -22.72
C LEU A 857 -25.14 -37.34 -21.39
N ARG A 858 -24.05 -37.46 -20.62
CA ARG A 858 -24.10 -37.97 -19.24
C ARG A 858 -24.40 -36.88 -18.22
N PHE A 859 -25.46 -36.10 -18.45
CA PHE A 859 -25.82 -34.96 -17.60
C PHE A 859 -25.99 -35.37 -16.13
N LEU A 860 -26.78 -36.42 -15.86
CA LEU A 860 -27.06 -36.87 -14.49
C LEU A 860 -25.79 -37.33 -13.75
N ASP A 861 -24.88 -38.05 -14.41
CA ASP A 861 -23.62 -38.47 -13.80
C ASP A 861 -22.72 -37.27 -13.45
N ARG A 862 -22.67 -36.28 -14.34
CA ARG A 862 -21.85 -35.06 -14.15
C ARG A 862 -22.43 -34.16 -13.07
N LEU A 863 -23.75 -34.00 -13.06
CA LEU A 863 -24.49 -33.29 -12.02
C LEU A 863 -24.27 -33.95 -10.65
N ARG A 864 -24.39 -35.29 -10.58
CA ARG A 864 -24.15 -36.06 -9.36
C ARG A 864 -22.73 -35.85 -8.85
N ASN A 865 -21.71 -36.05 -9.68
CA ASN A 865 -20.30 -35.86 -9.29
C ASN A 865 -20.07 -34.43 -8.74
N ARG A 866 -20.67 -33.43 -9.38
CA ARG A 866 -20.56 -32.04 -8.92
C ARG A 866 -21.25 -31.81 -7.56
N ILE A 867 -22.43 -32.39 -7.35
CA ILE A 867 -23.13 -32.32 -6.06
C ILE A 867 -22.29 -32.97 -4.94
N PHE A 868 -21.76 -34.18 -5.15
CA PHE A 868 -20.90 -34.87 -4.19
C PHE A 868 -19.58 -34.13 -3.89
N ARG A 869 -19.14 -33.26 -4.81
CA ARG A 869 -17.99 -32.39 -4.60
C ARG A 869 -18.31 -31.12 -3.82
N LEU A 870 -19.42 -30.44 -4.11
CA LEU A 870 -19.72 -29.11 -3.58
C LEU A 870 -20.56 -29.16 -2.29
N LEU A 871 -21.61 -29.97 -2.27
CA LEU A 871 -22.62 -29.96 -1.22
C LEU A 871 -22.09 -30.36 0.16
N PRO A 872 -21.28 -31.43 0.32
CA PRO A 872 -20.83 -31.88 1.65
C PRO A 872 -20.04 -30.81 2.43
N ASN A 873 -19.15 -30.07 1.75
CA ASN A 873 -18.38 -28.99 2.37
C ASN A 873 -19.28 -27.82 2.78
N ILE A 874 -20.22 -27.41 1.91
CA ILE A 874 -21.18 -26.33 2.22
C ILE A 874 -22.06 -26.73 3.41
N VAL A 875 -22.60 -27.95 3.43
CA VAL A 875 -23.43 -28.44 4.55
C VAL A 875 -22.63 -28.45 5.84
N THR A 876 -21.43 -29.01 5.83
CA THR A 876 -20.55 -29.05 7.01
C THR A 876 -20.28 -27.64 7.54
N LEU A 877 -19.94 -26.70 6.65
CA LEU A 877 -19.65 -25.33 7.06
C LEU A 877 -20.89 -24.60 7.60
N ILE A 878 -22.05 -24.75 6.95
CA ILE A 878 -23.30 -24.12 7.40
C ILE A 878 -23.69 -24.65 8.77
N LEU A 879 -23.63 -25.97 9.00
CA LEU A 879 -23.92 -26.57 10.31
C LEU A 879 -22.98 -26.04 11.39
N PHE A 880 -21.67 -25.91 11.07
CA PHE A 880 -20.70 -25.32 11.98
C PHE A 880 -21.03 -23.86 12.32
N CYS A 881 -21.22 -23.00 11.31
CA CYS A 881 -21.49 -21.58 11.51
C CYS A 881 -22.83 -21.31 12.19
N THR A 882 -23.81 -22.20 12.00
CA THR A 882 -25.17 -22.04 12.55
C THR A 882 -25.24 -22.49 14.00
N TYR A 883 -24.71 -23.66 14.35
CA TYR A 883 -24.99 -24.29 15.65
C TYR A 883 -23.76 -24.39 16.58
N ILE A 884 -22.54 -24.44 16.02
CA ILE A 884 -21.32 -24.59 16.83
C ILE A 884 -20.66 -23.24 17.07
N LEU A 885 -20.33 -22.52 16.00
CA LEU A 885 -19.56 -21.26 16.05
C LEU A 885 -20.13 -20.24 17.06
N PRO A 886 -21.44 -19.93 17.10
CA PRO A 886 -21.98 -18.91 18.00
C PRO A 886 -21.80 -19.20 19.49
N ARG A 887 -21.53 -20.47 19.84
CA ARG A 887 -21.34 -20.95 21.21
C ARG A 887 -19.86 -21.06 21.62
N THR A 888 -18.91 -20.78 20.71
CA THR A 888 -17.47 -20.96 20.97
C THR A 888 -16.83 -19.83 21.77
N ASN A 889 -17.33 -18.60 21.62
CA ASN A 889 -16.74 -17.41 22.23
C ASN A 889 -17.80 -16.32 22.45
N SER A 890 -17.37 -15.16 22.95
CA SER A 890 -18.20 -13.97 23.16
C SER A 890 -17.39 -12.69 23.02
N GLY A 891 -18.04 -11.60 22.61
CA GLY A 891 -17.44 -10.28 22.52
C GLY A 891 -18.46 -9.20 22.14
N PRO A 892 -18.06 -7.92 22.15
CA PRO A 892 -18.95 -6.79 21.86
C PRO A 892 -19.68 -6.87 20.52
N LEU A 893 -18.98 -7.28 19.45
CA LEU A 893 -19.54 -7.40 18.10
C LEU A 893 -20.12 -8.78 17.80
N TRP A 894 -19.91 -9.76 18.68
CA TRP A 894 -20.31 -11.16 18.47
C TRP A 894 -21.80 -11.34 18.11
N PRO A 895 -22.77 -10.67 18.78
CA PRO A 895 -24.17 -10.82 18.43
C PRO A 895 -24.52 -10.28 17.04
N MET A 896 -23.80 -9.24 16.59
CA MET A 896 -24.00 -8.61 15.29
C MET A 896 -23.39 -9.43 14.14
N VAL A 897 -22.17 -9.94 14.31
CA VAL A 897 -21.43 -10.60 13.21
C VAL A 897 -21.59 -12.13 13.17
N VAL A 898 -21.76 -12.79 14.33
CA VAL A 898 -21.83 -14.26 14.43
C VAL A 898 -23.23 -14.75 14.76
N GLU A 899 -23.88 -14.21 15.80
CA GLU A 899 -25.19 -14.74 16.23
C GLU A 899 -26.30 -14.39 15.24
N HIS A 900 -26.38 -13.12 14.77
CA HIS A 900 -27.35 -12.72 13.76
C HIS A 900 -27.20 -13.55 12.48
N HIS A 901 -25.96 -13.86 12.09
CA HIS A 901 -25.68 -14.74 10.97
C HIS A 901 -26.20 -16.17 11.19
N SER A 902 -26.03 -16.72 12.40
CA SER A 902 -26.60 -18.03 12.76
C SER A 902 -28.13 -18.03 12.63
N GLU A 903 -28.82 -16.99 13.10
CA GLU A 903 -30.28 -16.92 12.99
C GLU A 903 -30.76 -16.87 11.53
N LEU A 904 -30.09 -16.08 10.66
CA LEU A 904 -30.37 -16.08 9.22
C LEU A 904 -30.17 -17.47 8.61
N CYS A 905 -29.13 -18.19 9.03
CA CYS A 905 -28.88 -19.55 8.55
C CYS A 905 -29.95 -20.55 8.98
N LYS A 906 -30.47 -20.49 10.21
CA LYS A 906 -31.56 -21.37 10.66
C LYS A 906 -32.79 -21.25 9.76
N GLN A 907 -33.09 -20.03 9.30
CA GLN A 907 -34.26 -19.76 8.44
C GLN A 907 -34.02 -20.09 6.96
N HIS A 908 -32.78 -19.94 6.46
CA HIS A 908 -32.50 -19.93 5.01
C HIS A 908 -31.45 -20.95 4.53
N MET A 909 -30.90 -21.81 5.41
CA MET A 909 -29.89 -22.80 5.02
C MET A 909 -30.34 -23.74 3.89
N TRP A 910 -31.61 -24.16 3.88
CA TRP A 910 -32.14 -25.08 2.87
C TRP A 910 -32.04 -24.52 1.44
N LYS A 911 -32.10 -23.19 1.27
CA LYS A 911 -31.91 -22.51 -0.02
C LYS A 911 -30.50 -22.68 -0.57
N ASN A 912 -29.49 -22.77 0.32
CA ASN A 912 -28.09 -23.01 -0.07
C ASN A 912 -27.88 -24.45 -0.52
N PHE A 913 -28.56 -25.42 0.08
CA PHE A 913 -28.47 -26.83 -0.32
C PHE A 913 -29.01 -27.09 -1.73
N LEU A 914 -29.99 -26.28 -2.14
CA LEU A 914 -30.55 -26.30 -3.49
C LEU A 914 -29.84 -25.36 -4.48
N PHE A 915 -28.83 -24.58 -4.04
CA PHE A 915 -28.13 -23.58 -4.85
C PHE A 915 -29.06 -22.51 -5.47
N ILE A 916 -30.17 -22.16 -4.81
CA ILE A 916 -31.15 -21.16 -5.31
C ILE A 916 -31.14 -19.85 -4.51
N HIS A 917 -30.28 -19.74 -3.49
CA HIS A 917 -30.22 -18.59 -2.57
C HIS A 917 -29.98 -17.23 -3.26
N ASN A 918 -29.42 -17.21 -4.47
CA ASN A 918 -29.19 -15.99 -5.26
C ASN A 918 -30.45 -15.20 -5.63
N TYR A 919 -31.64 -15.82 -5.56
CA TYR A 919 -32.90 -15.16 -5.93
C TYR A 919 -33.66 -14.56 -4.73
N PHE A 920 -33.14 -14.69 -3.51
CA PHE A 920 -33.87 -14.35 -2.27
C PHE A 920 -33.26 -13.19 -1.48
N GLY A 921 -32.51 -12.31 -2.14
CA GLY A 921 -31.83 -11.17 -1.52
C GLY A 921 -30.52 -11.56 -0.83
N PHE A 922 -29.52 -10.68 -0.91
CA PHE A 922 -28.17 -10.84 -0.42
C PHE A 922 -28.12 -10.75 1.12
N GLU A 923 -28.92 -9.84 1.68
CA GLU A 923 -29.08 -9.63 3.12
C GLU A 923 -29.69 -10.84 3.85
N ASN A 924 -30.46 -11.67 3.14
CA ASN A 924 -31.09 -12.88 3.70
C ASN A 924 -30.28 -14.16 3.41
N MET A 925 -29.10 -14.05 2.80
CA MET A 925 -28.25 -15.21 2.57
C MET A 925 -27.63 -15.68 3.87
N CYS A 926 -27.69 -17.00 4.11
CA CYS A 926 -26.90 -17.63 5.18
C CYS A 926 -25.41 -17.28 5.00
N LEU A 927 -24.74 -17.79 3.97
CA LEU A 927 -23.35 -17.47 3.68
C LEU A 927 -23.27 -16.61 2.41
N THR A 928 -23.07 -15.31 2.53
CA THR A 928 -23.11 -14.41 1.37
C THR A 928 -22.09 -14.75 0.29
N HIS A 929 -20.90 -15.22 0.65
CA HIS A 929 -19.89 -15.64 -0.32
C HIS A 929 -20.30 -16.89 -1.13
N THR A 930 -21.27 -17.70 -0.70
CA THR A 930 -21.70 -18.86 -1.51
C THR A 930 -22.48 -18.44 -2.77
N HIS A 931 -22.79 -17.16 -2.96
CA HIS A 931 -23.47 -16.66 -4.17
C HIS A 931 -22.77 -17.12 -5.46
N GLN A 932 -21.44 -17.06 -5.47
CA GLN A 932 -20.60 -17.51 -6.59
C GLN A 932 -20.84 -18.98 -6.92
N VAL A 933 -20.87 -19.85 -5.91
CA VAL A 933 -21.10 -21.29 -6.08
C VAL A 933 -22.53 -21.55 -6.57
N GLY A 934 -23.50 -20.77 -6.08
CA GLY A 934 -24.87 -20.79 -6.58
C GLY A 934 -24.94 -20.44 -8.07
N ILE A 935 -24.32 -19.34 -8.49
CA ILE A 935 -24.31 -18.91 -9.89
C ILE A 935 -23.62 -19.96 -10.76
N ASP A 936 -22.50 -20.51 -10.28
CA ASP A 936 -21.75 -21.55 -10.96
C ASP A 936 -22.57 -22.84 -11.18
N MET A 937 -23.39 -23.23 -10.20
CA MET A 937 -24.34 -24.34 -10.34
C MET A 937 -25.46 -24.03 -11.33
N GLN A 938 -26.03 -22.83 -11.24
CA GLN A 938 -27.13 -22.36 -12.10
C GLN A 938 -26.68 -22.27 -13.58
N LEU A 939 -25.52 -21.67 -13.84
CA LEU A 939 -24.96 -21.56 -15.20
C LEU A 939 -24.45 -22.90 -15.74
N PHE A 940 -24.03 -23.83 -14.89
CA PHE A 940 -23.68 -25.19 -15.33
C PHE A 940 -24.85 -25.94 -15.90
N VAL A 941 -26.01 -25.94 -15.23
CA VAL A 941 -27.23 -26.57 -15.74
C VAL A 941 -27.60 -25.96 -17.10
N PHE A 942 -27.56 -24.62 -17.18
CA PHE A 942 -27.81 -23.91 -18.43
C PHE A 942 -26.79 -24.26 -19.53
N SER A 943 -25.52 -24.45 -19.19
CA SER A 943 -24.46 -24.73 -20.16
C SER A 943 -24.61 -26.08 -20.85
N TYR A 944 -25.24 -27.08 -20.22
CA TYR A 944 -25.56 -28.36 -20.87
C TYR A 944 -26.67 -28.20 -21.91
N ILE A 945 -27.69 -27.40 -21.62
CA ILE A 945 -28.76 -27.05 -22.58
C ILE A 945 -28.15 -26.30 -23.76
N LEU A 946 -27.28 -25.33 -23.47
CA LEU A 946 -26.61 -24.55 -24.49
C LEU A 946 -25.66 -25.41 -25.35
N ALA A 947 -24.90 -26.33 -24.75
CA ALA A 947 -24.00 -27.22 -25.47
C ALA A 947 -24.74 -28.13 -26.48
N LEU A 948 -26.00 -28.51 -26.22
CA LEU A 948 -26.86 -29.23 -27.17
C LEU A 948 -27.20 -28.37 -28.39
N CYS A 949 -27.66 -27.14 -28.17
CA CYS A 949 -27.94 -26.19 -29.26
C CYS A 949 -26.67 -25.84 -30.06
N CYS A 950 -25.51 -25.90 -29.41
CA CYS A 950 -24.20 -25.60 -29.99
C CYS A 950 -23.51 -26.79 -30.66
N TYR A 951 -24.17 -27.95 -30.81
CA TYR A 951 -23.59 -29.09 -31.54
C TYR A 951 -23.21 -28.69 -32.98
N ASN A 952 -24.01 -27.83 -33.61
CA ASN A 952 -23.64 -27.16 -34.86
C ASN A 952 -22.82 -25.89 -34.56
N ARG A 953 -21.57 -25.84 -35.07
CA ARG A 953 -20.60 -24.77 -34.80
C ARG A 953 -21.14 -23.35 -35.04
N LYS A 954 -21.83 -23.13 -36.17
CA LYS A 954 -22.31 -21.78 -36.55
C LYS A 954 -23.39 -21.30 -35.59
N TRP A 955 -24.34 -22.19 -35.29
CA TRP A 955 -25.39 -21.93 -34.31
C TRP A 955 -24.84 -21.74 -32.91
N GLY A 956 -23.81 -22.51 -32.53
CA GLY A 956 -23.21 -22.38 -31.21
C GLY A 956 -22.53 -21.03 -30.96
N PHE A 957 -21.73 -20.56 -31.92
CA PHE A 957 -21.14 -19.22 -31.83
C PHE A 957 -22.19 -18.12 -31.87
N PHE A 958 -23.24 -18.26 -32.69
CA PHE A 958 -24.32 -17.29 -32.76
C PHE A 958 -25.09 -17.18 -31.44
N VAL A 959 -25.56 -18.31 -30.90
CA VAL A 959 -26.34 -18.35 -29.65
C VAL A 959 -25.51 -17.86 -28.45
N THR A 960 -24.25 -18.29 -28.33
CA THR A 960 -23.36 -17.78 -27.28
C THR A 960 -23.08 -16.28 -27.41
N GLY A 961 -22.89 -15.79 -28.63
CA GLY A 961 -22.73 -14.36 -28.93
C GLY A 961 -23.95 -13.54 -28.54
N VAL A 962 -25.17 -14.01 -28.85
CA VAL A 962 -26.42 -13.35 -28.46
C VAL A 962 -26.56 -13.30 -26.94
N ILE A 963 -26.32 -14.41 -26.23
CA ILE A 963 -26.41 -14.42 -24.76
C ILE A 963 -25.37 -13.51 -24.13
N TRP A 964 -24.16 -13.49 -24.69
CA TRP A 964 -23.09 -12.60 -24.24
C TRP A 964 -23.47 -11.12 -24.41
N THR A 965 -24.00 -10.72 -25.58
CA THR A 965 -24.41 -9.32 -25.82
C THR A 965 -25.64 -8.94 -24.99
N SER A 966 -26.65 -9.81 -24.90
CA SER A 966 -27.84 -9.57 -24.08
C SER A 966 -27.49 -9.44 -22.59
N SER A 967 -26.58 -10.27 -22.07
CA SER A 967 -26.11 -10.20 -20.68
C SER A 967 -25.36 -8.88 -20.40
N ALA A 968 -24.50 -8.43 -21.33
CA ALA A 968 -23.80 -7.15 -21.23
C ALA A 968 -24.77 -5.96 -21.26
N ILE A 969 -25.74 -5.95 -22.19
CA ILE A 969 -26.76 -4.91 -22.30
C ILE A 969 -27.63 -4.87 -21.05
N LEU A 970 -28.09 -6.03 -20.56
CA LEU A 970 -28.90 -6.13 -19.35
C LEU A 970 -28.18 -5.51 -18.16
N ARG A 971 -26.89 -5.81 -17.99
CA ARG A 971 -26.08 -5.26 -16.93
C ARG A 971 -25.87 -3.74 -17.07
N TYR A 972 -25.63 -3.23 -18.27
CA TYR A 972 -25.51 -1.80 -18.53
C TYR A 972 -26.80 -1.07 -18.17
N VAL A 973 -27.93 -1.55 -18.69
CA VAL A 973 -29.25 -0.95 -18.48
C VAL A 973 -29.63 -0.96 -17.01
N ALA A 974 -29.46 -2.09 -16.32
CA ALA A 974 -29.74 -2.18 -14.89
C ALA A 974 -28.89 -1.21 -14.06
N THR A 975 -27.60 -1.08 -14.40
CA THR A 975 -26.69 -0.18 -13.69
C THR A 975 -27.07 1.28 -13.86
N VAL A 976 -27.45 1.70 -15.07
CA VAL A 976 -27.89 3.08 -15.33
C VAL A 976 -29.26 3.35 -14.74
N LYS A 977 -30.24 2.46 -14.93
CA LYS A 977 -31.64 2.65 -14.51
C LYS A 977 -31.78 2.71 -12.99
N TYR A 978 -31.13 1.79 -12.27
CA TYR A 978 -31.22 1.72 -10.81
C TYR A 978 -30.06 2.43 -10.11
N GLY A 979 -29.17 3.07 -10.87
CA GLY A 979 -28.01 3.78 -10.33
C GLY A 979 -27.05 2.87 -9.54
N LEU A 980 -26.77 1.66 -10.01
CA LEU A 980 -25.96 0.67 -9.29
C LEU A 980 -24.45 0.97 -9.40
N SER A 981 -23.63 0.42 -8.50
CA SER A 981 -22.17 0.53 -8.59
C SER A 981 -21.46 -0.75 -8.17
N HIS A 982 -20.77 -1.39 -9.12
CA HIS A 982 -19.97 -2.60 -8.85
C HIS A 982 -18.62 -2.28 -8.22
N MET A 983 -18.23 -1.00 -8.19
CA MET A 983 -17.11 -0.50 -7.38
C MET A 983 -17.63 0.25 -6.19
N ILE A 984 -17.05 -0.06 -5.04
CA ILE A 984 -17.28 0.64 -3.79
C ILE A 984 -16.51 1.96 -3.87
N TYR A 985 -17.20 3.08 -4.10
CA TYR A 985 -16.63 4.43 -4.09
C TYR A 985 -16.79 5.08 -2.70
N PHE A 986 -16.06 6.15 -2.42
CA PHE A 986 -16.15 6.86 -1.14
C PHE A 986 -17.51 7.54 -0.93
N GLY A 987 -18.13 7.32 0.23
CA GLY A 987 -19.44 7.89 0.56
C GLY A 987 -20.62 7.14 -0.06
N ILE A 988 -20.40 5.92 -0.57
CA ILE A 988 -21.50 5.08 -1.08
C ILE A 988 -22.48 4.71 0.04
N PRO A 989 -23.79 4.87 -0.16
CA PRO A 989 -24.80 4.40 0.80
C PRO A 989 -24.81 2.87 0.92
N ILE A 990 -24.98 2.34 2.13
CA ILE A 990 -25.04 0.89 2.37
C ILE A 990 -26.20 0.25 1.59
N GLN A 991 -27.37 0.89 1.56
CA GLN A 991 -28.52 0.43 0.76
C GLN A 991 -28.15 0.22 -0.72
N LYS A 992 -27.38 1.14 -1.30
CA LYS A 992 -26.94 1.07 -2.71
C LYS A 992 -26.03 -0.12 -2.98
N MET A 993 -25.26 -0.56 -1.98
CA MET A 993 -24.46 -1.79 -2.07
C MET A 993 -25.35 -3.03 -2.12
N PHE A 994 -26.35 -3.13 -1.24
CA PHE A 994 -27.31 -4.24 -1.22
C PHE A 994 -28.18 -4.26 -2.48
N ASP A 995 -28.62 -3.10 -2.95
CA ASP A 995 -29.35 -2.94 -4.22
C ASP A 995 -28.49 -3.42 -5.40
N THR A 996 -27.22 -3.03 -5.45
CA THR A 996 -26.28 -3.52 -6.47
C THR A 996 -26.06 -5.03 -6.33
N ALA A 997 -26.00 -5.54 -5.10
CA ALA A 997 -25.86 -6.96 -4.84
C ALA A 997 -27.06 -7.75 -5.43
N ASN A 998 -28.27 -7.34 -5.08
CA ASN A 998 -29.54 -7.98 -5.41
C ASN A 998 -29.93 -7.86 -6.88
N MET A 999 -29.75 -6.67 -7.47
CA MET A 999 -30.23 -6.36 -8.81
C MET A 999 -29.18 -6.62 -9.90
N SER A 1000 -27.94 -6.99 -9.56
CA SER A 1000 -26.91 -7.25 -10.57
C SER A 1000 -25.82 -8.23 -10.15
N TYR A 1001 -25.20 -8.06 -8.98
CA TYR A 1001 -23.99 -8.81 -8.61
C TYR A 1001 -24.21 -10.32 -8.46
N ILE A 1002 -25.30 -10.73 -7.81
CA ILE A 1002 -25.61 -12.15 -7.53
C ILE A 1002 -26.41 -12.85 -8.63
N LEU A 1003 -26.85 -12.11 -9.66
CA LEU A 1003 -27.73 -12.63 -10.71
C LEU A 1003 -26.94 -13.39 -11.78
N PRO A 1004 -27.28 -14.67 -12.07
CA PRO A 1004 -26.60 -15.44 -13.12
C PRO A 1004 -26.67 -14.80 -14.50
N THR A 1005 -27.79 -14.13 -14.80
CA THR A 1005 -28.03 -13.48 -16.09
C THR A 1005 -27.04 -12.35 -16.37
N HIS A 1006 -26.60 -11.60 -15.35
CA HIS A 1006 -25.61 -10.52 -15.50
C HIS A 1006 -24.16 -11.06 -15.54
N ARG A 1007 -23.95 -12.24 -14.94
CA ARG A 1007 -22.65 -12.93 -14.85
C ARG A 1007 -22.41 -13.89 -16.01
N ALA A 1008 -23.42 -14.11 -16.86
CA ALA A 1008 -23.33 -14.98 -18.02
C ALA A 1008 -22.28 -14.52 -19.04
N THR A 1009 -22.03 -13.20 -19.18
CA THR A 1009 -20.98 -12.63 -20.06
C THR A 1009 -19.62 -13.34 -19.94
N ILE A 1010 -19.07 -13.44 -18.73
CA ILE A 1010 -17.76 -14.03 -18.52
C ILE A 1010 -17.80 -15.57 -18.62
N TYR A 1011 -18.90 -16.18 -18.19
CA TYR A 1011 -19.07 -17.62 -18.26
C TYR A 1011 -19.14 -18.11 -19.72
N THR A 1012 -19.90 -17.42 -20.59
CA THR A 1012 -19.97 -17.72 -22.03
C THR A 1012 -18.65 -17.42 -22.75
N THR A 1013 -17.84 -16.48 -22.26
CA THR A 1013 -16.45 -16.31 -22.73
C THR A 1013 -15.61 -17.57 -22.48
N GLY A 1014 -15.81 -18.23 -21.33
CA GLY A 1014 -15.22 -19.55 -21.05
C GLY A 1014 -15.70 -20.65 -22.01
N ILE A 1015 -17.00 -20.66 -22.34
CA ILE A 1015 -17.58 -21.57 -23.35
C ILE A 1015 -16.93 -21.34 -24.71
N PHE A 1016 -16.80 -20.08 -25.15
CA PHE A 1016 -16.13 -19.72 -26.40
C PHE A 1016 -14.68 -20.24 -26.42
N MET A 1017 -13.96 -20.05 -25.31
CA MET A 1017 -12.60 -20.55 -25.14
C MET A 1017 -12.50 -22.09 -25.23
N ALA A 1018 -13.50 -22.82 -24.74
CA ALA A 1018 -13.52 -24.28 -24.87
C ALA A 1018 -13.59 -24.74 -26.33
N TYR A 1019 -14.35 -24.03 -27.16
CA TYR A 1019 -14.44 -24.30 -28.59
C TYR A 1019 -13.14 -23.93 -29.32
N THR A 1020 -12.50 -22.82 -28.98
CA THR A 1020 -11.24 -22.41 -29.62
C THR A 1020 -10.08 -23.34 -29.30
N LEU A 1021 -10.00 -23.87 -28.07
CA LEU A 1021 -8.96 -24.83 -27.67
C LEU A 1021 -9.01 -26.17 -28.42
N LYS A 1022 -10.14 -26.50 -29.06
CA LYS A 1022 -10.23 -27.68 -29.93
C LYS A 1022 -9.41 -27.51 -31.22
N TYR A 1023 -9.10 -26.27 -31.59
CA TYR A 1023 -8.43 -25.93 -32.84
C TYR A 1023 -7.00 -25.44 -32.58
N ASN A 1024 -6.03 -26.13 -33.17
CA ASN A 1024 -4.65 -25.68 -33.17
C ASN A 1024 -4.45 -24.70 -34.32
N PHE A 1025 -4.36 -23.41 -33.99
CA PHE A 1025 -3.94 -22.38 -34.93
C PHE A 1025 -2.43 -22.19 -34.82
N ASN A 1026 -1.73 -22.30 -35.95
CA ASN A 1026 -0.32 -21.95 -36.03
C ASN A 1026 -0.21 -20.44 -36.17
N LEU A 1027 0.20 -19.76 -35.09
CA LEU A 1027 0.31 -18.30 -35.04
C LEU A 1027 1.73 -17.85 -35.37
N SER A 1028 1.85 -16.77 -36.12
CA SER A 1028 3.15 -16.12 -36.36
C SER A 1028 3.66 -15.44 -35.09
N LYS A 1029 4.98 -15.23 -34.99
CA LYS A 1029 5.59 -14.51 -33.84
C LYS A 1029 4.97 -13.11 -33.65
N ALA A 1030 4.64 -12.42 -34.75
CA ALA A 1030 3.99 -11.11 -34.70
C ALA A 1030 2.58 -11.19 -34.09
N GLN A 1031 1.79 -12.21 -34.47
CA GLN A 1031 0.46 -12.44 -33.89
C GLN A 1031 0.53 -12.80 -32.41
N VAL A 1032 1.53 -13.56 -31.98
CA VAL A 1032 1.76 -13.89 -30.56
C VAL A 1032 2.10 -12.64 -29.76
N ILE A 1033 3.01 -11.78 -30.27
CA ILE A 1033 3.36 -10.50 -29.62
C ILE A 1033 2.11 -9.61 -29.53
N PHE A 1034 1.35 -9.50 -30.61
CA PHE A 1034 0.12 -8.70 -30.65
C PHE A 1034 -0.92 -9.19 -29.63
N GLY A 1035 -1.13 -10.50 -29.53
CA GLY A 1035 -2.04 -11.09 -28.55
C GLY A 1035 -1.58 -10.84 -27.10
N TRP A 1036 -0.28 -10.93 -26.81
CA TRP A 1036 0.27 -10.57 -25.49
C TRP A 1036 0.10 -9.08 -25.17
N SER A 1037 0.33 -8.19 -26.15
CA SER A 1037 0.08 -6.75 -25.97
C SER A 1037 -1.38 -6.45 -25.64
N ILE A 1038 -2.32 -7.07 -26.37
CA ILE A 1038 -3.76 -6.94 -26.08
C ILE A 1038 -4.08 -7.48 -24.69
N ALA A 1039 -3.55 -8.64 -24.32
CA ALA A 1039 -3.83 -9.27 -23.03
C ALA A 1039 -3.35 -8.40 -21.85
N VAL A 1040 -2.14 -7.83 -21.95
CA VAL A 1040 -1.60 -6.93 -20.93
C VAL A 1040 -2.42 -5.65 -20.82
N ILE A 1041 -2.71 -4.99 -21.96
CA ILE A 1041 -3.53 -3.76 -21.98
C ILE A 1041 -4.93 -4.04 -21.42
N SER A 1042 -5.56 -5.15 -21.81
CA SER A 1042 -6.89 -5.52 -21.34
C SER A 1042 -6.92 -5.76 -19.83
N MET A 1043 -5.94 -6.47 -19.27
CA MET A 1043 -5.87 -6.68 -17.82
C MET A 1043 -5.60 -5.38 -17.06
N LEU A 1044 -4.69 -4.54 -17.57
CA LEU A 1044 -4.42 -3.22 -16.98
C LEU A 1044 -5.67 -2.34 -16.96
N LEU A 1045 -6.42 -2.29 -18.06
CA LEU A 1045 -7.67 -1.52 -18.13
C LEU A 1045 -8.80 -2.14 -17.29
N ALA A 1046 -8.90 -3.47 -17.20
CA ALA A 1046 -9.88 -4.13 -16.35
C ALA A 1046 -9.66 -3.81 -14.87
N VAL A 1047 -8.41 -3.85 -14.42
CA VAL A 1047 -8.05 -3.63 -13.01
C VAL A 1047 -7.97 -2.14 -12.69
N MET A 1048 -7.23 -1.34 -13.47
CA MET A 1048 -7.00 0.09 -13.19
C MET A 1048 -8.09 1.01 -13.72
N GLY A 1049 -9.00 0.53 -14.57
CA GLY A 1049 -10.10 1.32 -15.14
C GLY A 1049 -10.88 2.18 -14.13
N PRO A 1050 -11.25 1.67 -12.93
CA PRO A 1050 -12.00 2.45 -11.94
C PRO A 1050 -11.12 3.29 -11.00
N PHE A 1051 -9.85 3.59 -11.32
CA PHE A 1051 -8.93 4.29 -10.40
C PHE A 1051 -9.47 5.63 -9.86
N GLN A 1052 -10.20 6.37 -10.67
CA GLN A 1052 -10.82 7.64 -10.27
C GLN A 1052 -11.95 7.45 -9.26
N MET A 1053 -12.65 6.31 -9.29
CA MET A 1053 -13.78 6.02 -8.40
C MET A 1053 -13.34 5.76 -6.95
N ILE A 1054 -12.04 5.60 -6.71
CA ILE A 1054 -11.43 5.34 -5.41
C ILE A 1054 -11.01 6.63 -4.70
N ASP A 1055 -10.90 7.74 -5.43
CA ASP A 1055 -10.56 9.01 -4.83
C ASP A 1055 -11.65 9.46 -3.84
N LYS A 1056 -11.24 10.04 -2.70
CA LYS A 1056 -12.16 10.58 -1.69
C LYS A 1056 -12.99 11.76 -2.24
N GLU A 1057 -12.49 12.44 -3.27
CA GLU A 1057 -13.16 13.56 -3.93
C GLU A 1057 -14.07 13.11 -5.10
N TYR A 1058 -14.16 11.80 -5.37
CA TYR A 1058 -14.95 11.29 -6.48
C TYR A 1058 -16.45 11.50 -6.28
N VAL A 1059 -17.10 12.10 -7.28
CA VAL A 1059 -18.55 12.23 -7.35
C VAL A 1059 -19.12 11.12 -8.23
N TYR A 1060 -20.09 10.38 -7.70
CA TYR A 1060 -20.71 9.25 -8.39
C TYR A 1060 -21.27 9.63 -9.76
N ASN A 1061 -20.83 8.91 -10.79
CA ASN A 1061 -21.37 9.01 -12.15
C ASN A 1061 -21.86 7.63 -12.61
N SER A 1062 -23.16 7.54 -12.93
CA SER A 1062 -23.80 6.29 -13.35
C SER A 1062 -23.21 5.71 -14.63
N ARG A 1063 -22.75 6.55 -15.56
CA ARG A 1063 -22.11 6.09 -16.82
C ARG A 1063 -20.75 5.46 -16.54
N HIS A 1064 -19.96 6.03 -15.64
CA HIS A 1064 -18.65 5.45 -15.27
C HIS A 1064 -18.85 4.09 -14.59
N ALA A 1065 -19.81 4.00 -13.67
CA ALA A 1065 -20.14 2.75 -12.98
C ALA A 1065 -20.67 1.66 -13.93
N ALA A 1066 -21.53 2.03 -14.88
CA ALA A 1066 -22.06 1.11 -15.90
C ALA A 1066 -20.98 0.64 -16.88
N LEU A 1067 -20.12 1.56 -17.35
CA LEU A 1067 -19.01 1.23 -18.23
C LEU A 1067 -18.05 0.25 -17.55
N PHE A 1068 -17.65 0.54 -16.32
CA PHE A 1068 -16.82 -0.37 -15.54
C PHE A 1068 -17.49 -1.74 -15.36
N GLY A 1069 -18.77 -1.75 -14.97
CA GLY A 1069 -19.51 -2.99 -14.74
C GLY A 1069 -19.56 -3.91 -15.97
N VAL A 1070 -19.61 -3.35 -17.18
CA VAL A 1070 -19.71 -4.14 -18.42
C VAL A 1070 -18.34 -4.46 -19.01
N VAL A 1071 -17.46 -3.45 -19.10
CA VAL A 1071 -16.18 -3.55 -19.81
C VAL A 1071 -15.14 -4.35 -19.01
N SER A 1072 -15.10 -4.21 -17.68
CA SER A 1072 -14.08 -4.90 -16.87
C SER A 1072 -14.14 -6.43 -16.99
N PRO A 1073 -15.29 -7.10 -16.85
CA PRO A 1073 -15.40 -8.55 -17.10
C PRO A 1073 -14.98 -8.96 -18.51
N MET A 1074 -15.36 -8.16 -19.53
CA MET A 1074 -15.01 -8.44 -20.93
C MET A 1074 -13.49 -8.42 -21.15
N LEU A 1075 -12.83 -7.36 -20.68
CA LEU A 1075 -11.39 -7.20 -20.81
C LEU A 1075 -10.61 -8.27 -20.00
N CYS A 1076 -11.07 -8.57 -18.79
CA CYS A 1076 -10.52 -9.66 -17.98
C CYS A 1076 -10.67 -11.00 -18.72
N GLY A 1077 -11.84 -11.27 -19.30
CA GLY A 1077 -12.11 -12.47 -20.08
C GLY A 1077 -11.22 -12.62 -21.30
N VAL A 1078 -10.97 -11.54 -22.05
CA VAL A 1078 -10.05 -11.53 -23.20
C VAL A 1078 -8.63 -11.88 -22.77
N CYS A 1079 -8.12 -11.22 -21.72
CA CYS A 1079 -6.78 -11.50 -21.21
C CYS A 1079 -6.63 -12.96 -20.76
N LEU A 1080 -7.54 -13.44 -19.92
CA LEU A 1080 -7.46 -14.81 -19.39
C LEU A 1080 -7.60 -15.86 -20.49
N SER A 1081 -8.49 -15.63 -21.47
CA SER A 1081 -8.64 -16.52 -22.62
C SER A 1081 -7.34 -16.59 -23.43
N TRP A 1082 -6.69 -15.46 -23.69
CA TRP A 1082 -5.39 -15.44 -24.36
C TRP A 1082 -4.31 -16.17 -23.57
N VAL A 1083 -4.20 -15.93 -22.25
CA VAL A 1083 -3.22 -16.60 -21.39
C VAL A 1083 -3.40 -18.11 -21.40
N ILE A 1084 -4.65 -18.59 -21.28
CA ILE A 1084 -4.97 -20.03 -21.33
C ILE A 1084 -4.62 -20.59 -22.72
N TYR A 1085 -4.96 -19.87 -23.79
CA TYR A 1085 -4.69 -20.30 -25.17
C TYR A 1085 -3.19 -20.42 -25.45
N ALA A 1086 -2.44 -19.37 -25.08
CA ALA A 1086 -1.00 -19.31 -25.28
C ALA A 1086 -0.28 -20.39 -24.45
N ALA A 1087 -0.71 -20.63 -23.21
CA ALA A 1087 -0.11 -21.65 -22.35
C ALA A 1087 -0.38 -23.07 -22.86
N ASN A 1088 -1.57 -23.35 -23.39
CA ASN A 1088 -1.91 -24.67 -23.92
C ASN A 1088 -1.21 -24.99 -25.25
N ASN A 1089 -0.98 -23.98 -26.10
CA ASN A 1089 -0.35 -24.15 -27.42
C ASN A 1089 1.16 -23.90 -27.44
N GLY A 1090 1.80 -23.65 -26.28
CA GLY A 1090 3.26 -23.47 -26.18
C GLY A 1090 3.76 -22.06 -26.55
N TYR A 1091 2.88 -21.06 -26.66
CA TYR A 1091 3.23 -19.66 -26.96
C TYR A 1091 3.49 -18.79 -25.72
N ALA A 1092 3.44 -19.38 -24.51
CA ALA A 1092 3.53 -18.62 -23.25
C ALA A 1092 4.94 -18.52 -22.63
N GLY A 1093 5.94 -19.23 -23.15
CA GLY A 1093 7.30 -19.23 -22.61
C GLY A 1093 7.33 -19.40 -21.08
N TRP A 1094 8.05 -18.52 -20.38
CA TRP A 1094 8.19 -18.55 -18.92
C TRP A 1094 6.86 -18.39 -18.15
N ILE A 1095 5.87 -17.66 -18.71
CA ILE A 1095 4.55 -17.51 -18.09
C ILE A 1095 3.83 -18.86 -18.08
N GLY A 1096 3.97 -19.64 -19.16
CA GLY A 1096 3.48 -21.01 -19.25
C GLY A 1096 4.12 -21.89 -18.19
N ASP A 1097 5.45 -21.86 -18.08
CA ASP A 1097 6.20 -22.65 -17.08
C ASP A 1097 5.79 -22.31 -15.64
N PHE A 1098 5.60 -21.01 -15.35
CA PHE A 1098 5.12 -20.54 -14.05
C PHE A 1098 3.70 -21.05 -13.76
N LEU A 1099 2.76 -20.89 -14.69
CA LEU A 1099 1.37 -21.36 -14.51
C LEU A 1099 1.28 -22.89 -14.41
N HIS A 1100 2.24 -23.61 -14.99
CA HIS A 1100 2.37 -25.06 -14.91
C HIS A 1100 3.12 -25.55 -13.67
N TRP A 1101 3.54 -24.64 -12.77
CA TRP A 1101 4.28 -25.01 -11.58
C TRP A 1101 3.52 -26.03 -10.72
N LYS A 1102 4.21 -27.11 -10.34
CA LYS A 1102 3.63 -28.25 -9.62
C LYS A 1102 2.97 -27.84 -8.29
N GLY A 1103 3.46 -26.79 -7.63
CA GLY A 1103 2.88 -26.27 -6.38
C GLY A 1103 1.43 -25.79 -6.53
N PHE A 1104 1.05 -25.23 -7.67
CA PHE A 1104 -0.33 -24.77 -7.90
C PHE A 1104 -1.35 -25.91 -8.00
N ARG A 1105 -0.90 -27.13 -8.35
CA ARG A 1105 -1.78 -28.32 -8.32
C ARG A 1105 -2.21 -28.67 -6.90
N TYR A 1106 -1.31 -28.53 -5.92
CA TYR A 1106 -1.65 -28.72 -4.51
C TYR A 1106 -2.69 -27.70 -4.06
N PHE A 1107 -2.45 -26.42 -4.33
CA PHE A 1107 -3.38 -25.35 -3.97
C PHE A 1107 -4.76 -25.54 -4.63
N THR A 1108 -4.82 -25.99 -5.89
CA THR A 1108 -6.09 -26.24 -6.58
C THR A 1108 -6.94 -27.31 -5.90
N LYS A 1109 -6.33 -28.31 -5.24
CA LYS A 1109 -7.08 -29.34 -4.50
C LYS A 1109 -7.79 -28.78 -3.27
N ILE A 1110 -7.19 -27.77 -2.62
CA ILE A 1110 -7.76 -27.14 -1.40
C ILE A 1110 -8.49 -25.83 -1.70
N SER A 1111 -8.46 -25.32 -2.93
CA SER A 1111 -8.92 -23.97 -3.26
C SER A 1111 -10.40 -23.72 -2.96
N TYR A 1112 -11.23 -24.77 -3.05
CA TYR A 1112 -12.66 -24.67 -2.77
C TYR A 1112 -12.92 -24.53 -1.26
N SER A 1113 -12.33 -25.40 -0.44
CA SER A 1113 -12.37 -25.26 1.02
C SER A 1113 -11.75 -23.93 1.47
N PHE A 1114 -10.65 -23.52 0.83
CA PHE A 1114 -10.00 -22.23 1.07
C PHE A 1114 -10.90 -21.05 0.80
N TYR A 1115 -11.72 -21.10 -0.24
CA TYR A 1115 -12.71 -20.06 -0.53
C TYR A 1115 -13.82 -19.97 0.53
N LEU A 1116 -14.32 -21.11 0.99
CA LEU A 1116 -15.44 -21.18 1.93
C LEU A 1116 -15.05 -20.75 3.37
N ILE A 1117 -13.83 -21.02 3.80
CA ILE A 1117 -13.38 -20.78 5.18
C ILE A 1117 -13.06 -19.31 5.49
N GLN A 1118 -12.80 -18.47 4.47
CA GLN A 1118 -12.33 -17.09 4.65
C GLN A 1118 -13.22 -16.26 5.58
N PHE A 1119 -14.52 -16.12 5.24
CA PHE A 1119 -15.46 -15.28 5.98
C PHE A 1119 -15.71 -15.75 7.42
N PRO A 1120 -15.94 -17.05 7.70
CA PRO A 1120 -16.04 -17.54 9.07
C PRO A 1120 -14.83 -17.17 9.94
N VAL A 1121 -13.60 -17.29 9.41
CA VAL A 1121 -12.38 -16.91 10.13
C VAL A 1121 -12.32 -15.39 10.35
N PHE A 1122 -12.62 -14.60 9.32
CA PHE A 1122 -12.59 -13.14 9.42
C PHE A 1122 -13.60 -12.62 10.46
N PHE A 1123 -14.85 -13.11 10.41
CA PHE A 1123 -15.88 -12.66 11.35
C PHE A 1123 -15.69 -13.21 12.76
N TYR A 1124 -15.06 -14.38 12.93
CA TYR A 1124 -14.62 -14.83 14.24
C TYR A 1124 -13.64 -13.82 14.86
N ASN A 1125 -12.61 -13.41 14.10
CA ASN A 1125 -11.61 -12.45 14.57
C ASN A 1125 -12.20 -11.06 14.85
N VAL A 1126 -13.13 -10.59 14.02
CA VAL A 1126 -13.88 -9.34 14.28
C VAL A 1126 -14.74 -9.46 15.53
N GLY A 1127 -15.41 -10.60 15.73
CA GLY A 1127 -16.35 -10.81 16.83
C GLY A 1127 -15.69 -10.90 18.21
N ILE A 1128 -14.46 -11.41 18.30
CA ILE A 1128 -13.69 -11.50 19.55
C ILE A 1128 -12.98 -10.19 19.92
N GLN A 1129 -12.97 -9.18 19.04
CA GLN A 1129 -12.27 -7.93 19.30
C GLN A 1129 -12.93 -7.16 20.45
N LYS A 1130 -12.19 -6.94 21.55
CA LYS A 1130 -12.69 -6.26 22.76
C LYS A 1130 -12.20 -4.82 22.92
N ALA A 1131 -11.12 -4.42 22.24
CA ALA A 1131 -10.55 -3.07 22.33
C ALA A 1131 -10.08 -2.54 20.97
N ALA A 1132 -9.82 -1.24 20.86
CA ALA A 1132 -9.25 -0.63 19.66
C ALA A 1132 -7.77 -0.99 19.48
N SER A 1133 -7.36 -1.31 18.25
CA SER A 1133 -5.96 -1.55 17.89
C SER A 1133 -5.41 -0.49 16.93
N GLU A 1134 -4.14 -0.54 16.58
CA GLU A 1134 -3.58 0.31 15.54
C GLU A 1134 -3.53 -0.43 14.20
N PHE A 1135 -3.96 0.22 13.12
CA PHE A 1135 -3.89 -0.34 11.77
C PHE A 1135 -2.48 -0.23 11.21
N THR A 1136 -1.98 -1.32 10.65
CA THR A 1136 -0.78 -1.35 9.80
C THR A 1136 -1.08 -2.06 8.49
N SER A 1137 -0.37 -1.71 7.41
CA SER A 1137 -0.58 -2.32 6.09
C SER A 1137 -0.35 -3.85 6.06
N HIS A 1138 0.43 -4.38 7.01
CA HIS A 1138 0.68 -5.82 7.14
C HIS A 1138 -0.53 -6.61 7.63
N GLU A 1139 -1.53 -5.96 8.24
CA GLU A 1139 -2.80 -6.59 8.67
C GLU A 1139 -3.63 -7.16 7.51
N LEU A 1140 -3.36 -6.71 6.27
CA LEU A 1140 -4.00 -7.25 5.07
C LEU A 1140 -3.60 -8.73 4.81
N LEU A 1141 -2.43 -9.15 5.29
CA LEU A 1141 -1.92 -10.52 5.21
C LEU A 1141 -1.39 -10.97 6.58
N HIS A 1142 -2.27 -10.96 7.58
CA HIS A 1142 -1.92 -11.44 8.92
C HIS A 1142 -1.54 -12.93 8.87
N PHE A 1143 -0.33 -13.25 9.32
CA PHE A 1143 0.24 -14.60 9.17
C PHE A 1143 -0.57 -15.66 9.91
N THR A 1144 -0.98 -15.40 11.16
CA THR A 1144 -1.71 -16.40 11.95
C THR A 1144 -3.09 -16.71 11.36
N GLU A 1145 -3.77 -15.69 10.82
CA GLU A 1145 -5.10 -15.82 10.23
C GLU A 1145 -5.04 -16.58 8.90
N THR A 1146 -4.05 -16.25 8.08
CA THR A 1146 -3.82 -16.93 6.79
C THR A 1146 -3.44 -18.39 7.01
N THR A 1147 -2.56 -18.68 7.97
CA THR A 1147 -2.18 -20.05 8.32
C THR A 1147 -3.38 -20.82 8.89
N ALA A 1148 -4.19 -20.23 9.77
CA ALA A 1148 -5.41 -20.85 10.27
C ALA A 1148 -6.39 -21.18 9.12
N THR A 1149 -6.59 -20.24 8.19
CA THR A 1149 -7.44 -20.44 7.01
C THR A 1149 -6.94 -21.62 6.17
N ILE A 1150 -5.64 -21.72 5.92
CA ILE A 1150 -5.04 -22.84 5.15
C ILE A 1150 -5.21 -24.17 5.89
N LEU A 1151 -4.91 -24.23 7.18
CA LEU A 1151 -4.99 -25.46 7.99
C LEU A 1151 -6.42 -26.00 8.08
N ILE A 1152 -7.40 -25.12 8.35
CA ILE A 1152 -8.81 -25.51 8.40
C ILE A 1152 -9.30 -25.97 7.02
N SER A 1153 -8.83 -25.33 5.95
CA SER A 1153 -9.16 -25.72 4.57
C SER A 1153 -8.62 -27.09 4.20
N ILE A 1154 -7.39 -27.41 4.64
CA ILE A 1154 -6.79 -28.73 4.47
C ILE A 1154 -7.62 -29.77 5.25
N ALA A 1155 -7.97 -29.49 6.51
CA ALA A 1155 -8.78 -30.39 7.33
C ALA A 1155 -10.14 -30.68 6.67
N LEU A 1156 -10.85 -29.66 6.20
CA LEU A 1156 -12.13 -29.81 5.50
C LEU A 1156 -11.99 -30.63 4.21
N THR A 1157 -10.92 -30.42 3.45
CA THR A 1157 -10.66 -31.14 2.20
C THR A 1157 -10.40 -32.63 2.45
N VAL A 1158 -9.58 -32.97 3.46
CA VAL A 1158 -9.15 -34.34 3.73
C VAL A 1158 -10.24 -35.14 4.48
N CYS A 1159 -10.97 -34.51 5.39
CA CYS A 1159 -11.98 -35.16 6.22
C CYS A 1159 -13.39 -35.18 5.62
N VAL A 1160 -13.69 -34.29 4.66
CA VAL A 1160 -15.04 -34.19 4.05
C VAL A 1160 -14.96 -34.29 2.54
N GLU A 1161 -14.31 -33.35 1.86
CA GLU A 1161 -14.37 -33.27 0.38
C GLU A 1161 -13.91 -34.57 -0.31
N MET A 1162 -12.71 -35.06 0.02
CA MET A 1162 -12.14 -36.26 -0.60
C MET A 1162 -12.93 -37.54 -0.28
N PRO A 1163 -13.35 -37.81 0.97
CA PRO A 1163 -14.21 -38.95 1.28
C PRO A 1163 -15.49 -38.98 0.45
N PHE A 1164 -16.25 -37.89 0.40
CA PHE A 1164 -17.52 -37.86 -0.33
C PHE A 1164 -17.34 -38.02 -1.85
N GLN A 1165 -16.25 -37.51 -2.43
CA GLN A 1165 -15.90 -37.79 -3.82
C GLN A 1165 -15.57 -39.27 -4.08
N ASN A 1166 -14.99 -39.97 -3.11
CA ASN A 1166 -14.71 -41.42 -3.23
C ASN A 1166 -15.98 -42.25 -3.06
N ILE A 1167 -16.87 -41.85 -2.16
CA ILE A 1167 -18.17 -42.51 -1.94
C ILE A 1167 -18.99 -42.52 -3.22
N GLU A 1168 -19.02 -41.42 -3.98
CA GLU A 1168 -19.70 -41.36 -5.29
C GLU A 1168 -19.18 -42.46 -6.23
N LYS A 1169 -17.85 -42.62 -6.32
CA LYS A 1169 -17.23 -43.65 -7.16
C LYS A 1169 -17.59 -45.06 -6.69
N ILE A 1170 -17.60 -45.31 -5.39
CA ILE A 1170 -17.89 -46.65 -4.82
C ILE A 1170 -19.35 -47.04 -5.02
N ILE A 1171 -20.29 -46.10 -4.82
CA ILE A 1171 -21.72 -46.38 -4.92
C ILE A 1171 -22.13 -46.56 -6.39
N PHE A 1172 -21.66 -45.69 -7.28
CA PHE A 1172 -22.19 -45.59 -8.64
C PHE A 1172 -21.27 -46.17 -9.73
N HIS A 1173 -19.98 -46.37 -9.47
CA HIS A 1173 -19.07 -47.07 -10.39
C HIS A 1173 -18.72 -48.45 -9.84
N SER A 1174 -19.63 -49.43 -10.02
CA SER A 1174 -19.28 -50.85 -9.85
C SER A 1174 -18.29 -51.27 -10.94
N ARG A 1175 -17.33 -52.15 -10.61
CA ARG A 1175 -16.41 -52.75 -11.60
C ARG A 1175 -17.25 -53.44 -12.69
N SER A 1176 -17.50 -52.74 -13.80
CA SER A 1176 -17.91 -53.36 -15.05
C SER A 1176 -16.67 -54.00 -15.68
N SER A 1177 -16.20 -55.11 -15.12
CA SER A 1177 -15.34 -56.04 -15.85
C SER A 1177 -16.24 -56.83 -16.81
N LYS A 1178 -16.40 -56.30 -18.01
CA LYS A 1178 -16.63 -57.05 -19.24
C LYS A 1178 -16.44 -56.05 -20.38
N ASP A 1179 -15.22 -56.05 -20.91
CA ASP A 1179 -14.85 -55.40 -22.16
C ASP A 1179 -15.88 -55.76 -23.25
N LYS A 1180 -16.76 -54.81 -23.60
CA LYS A 1180 -17.38 -54.84 -24.92
C LYS A 1180 -16.33 -54.35 -25.90
N LYS A 1181 -15.70 -55.29 -26.61
CA LYS A 1181 -14.88 -55.02 -27.80
C LYS A 1181 -15.63 -54.02 -28.70
N PRO A 1182 -14.95 -52.98 -29.23
CA PRO A 1182 -15.55 -52.12 -30.23
C PRO A 1182 -15.87 -52.94 -31.49
N PRO A 1183 -16.99 -52.68 -32.19
CA PRO A 1183 -17.24 -53.31 -33.48
C PRO A 1183 -16.18 -52.83 -34.48
N SER A 1184 -15.58 -53.77 -35.19
CA SER A 1184 -14.70 -53.52 -36.33
C SER A 1184 -15.46 -52.77 -37.43
N ALA A 1185 -15.10 -51.51 -37.67
CA ALA A 1185 -15.58 -50.78 -38.83
C ALA A 1185 -14.83 -51.28 -40.08
N HIS A 1186 -15.53 -52.01 -40.94
CA HIS A 1186 -15.16 -52.17 -42.35
C HIS A 1186 -15.63 -50.93 -43.13
N LYS A 1187 -14.66 -50.31 -43.82
CA LYS A 1187 -14.75 -49.30 -44.89
C LYS A 1187 -15.30 -47.92 -44.54
#